data_AF-A0A957T1X7-F1
#
_entry.id   AF-A0A957T1X7-F1
#
_cell.length_a   1.000
_cell.length_b   1.000
_cell.length_c   1.000
_cell.angle_alpha   90.00
_cell.angle_beta   90.00
_cell.angle_gamma   90.00
#
_symmetry.space_group_name_H-M   'P 1'
#
loop_
_entity.id
_entity.type
_entity.pdbx_description
1 polymer ?
#
loop_
_entity_poly.entity_id
_entity_poly.type
_entity_poly.pdbx_seq_one_letter_code
_entity_poly.pdbx_strand_id
1 'polypeptide(L)'
;MSDSVSEAGAVTKTVRFPGIPTTADGSGTVSWVETHITQGACAYPITSSTVMGSNYAQAVANGQTNLWGEKIIFMEPESEHSSASAAEGFAVAGGRVTNFTSGQGLILMKEVLYVISGKRLPVVFHIGARALTSQGLNVHAGHDDIMGVADVGWGMIIGKNAQAAGDLALIARHAAEDSQTPFMNAQDGFLTTHTIENVLLPEPEMMKEYIGDPKERLTNLMDTSIPMMSGVVQNQDSYMKGKIAQRFFYDRVKPILKNAMDEYYQLTGRRYDLIEPYKMDDAEYAIVCMGGMAETAEVTCDYMRDEMGLKVGVVHVTSFRPFPGAELVDALRHVKAIAVVERMDNPLGQSNPLTAEIKSAFADAIIGTEGYPRVHRLPVIYSGAAGLGSRDVRPGDFIAAVNNMIEEGPRFFTLGITHPTALDNSFDPDVRTPGSFSMRGHSVGGFGSVTTNKVIATIVGDLFDLYVQAYPKYGSEKKGLPTTYYMTAAEEPIRTHCEMNFVEFVPLNDVNAFSTGNPLKGLQPGGTVFLQASNTDPQAVWEGIPAYARRIIRDKKLRVLYLDAAGIARTVASVPDLQVRMQGIVLLGVFLKTTPFLERRKLTQDELMAGVEKSLRKYFGKRSEQVIQDNLTCVRRGFAEVQEIPASIIEQDQTAAVQPKQFVKDIMQAGVIACRPTTPLSRVAKAMDEQKLA
;
A
#
# COMPACT_ATOMS: atom_id res chain seq x y z
N MET A 1 7.68 -36.42 17.98
CA MET A 1 7.29 -37.33 16.89
C MET A 1 7.16 -36.48 15.65
N SER A 2 8.10 -36.68 14.75
CA SER A 2 8.40 -35.84 13.60
C SER A 2 7.75 -36.41 12.35
N ASP A 3 6.74 -35.74 11.82
CA ASP A 3 6.25 -36.01 10.46
C ASP A 3 6.95 -35.07 9.50
N SER A 4 8.01 -35.60 8.89
CA SER A 4 8.62 -35.09 7.67
C SER A 4 7.68 -35.38 6.50
N VAL A 5 6.99 -34.36 5.99
CA VAL A 5 6.19 -34.48 4.76
C VAL A 5 7.07 -34.14 3.57
N SER A 6 7.37 -35.17 2.78
CA SER A 6 7.95 -35.09 1.46
C SER A 6 6.99 -34.42 0.46
N GLU A 7 7.53 -33.54 -0.38
CA GLU A 7 6.88 -32.96 -1.56
C GLU A 7 6.50 -34.06 -2.58
N ALA A 8 5.25 -34.50 -2.55
CA ALA A 8 4.56 -35.13 -3.68
C ALA A 8 3.05 -35.20 -3.40
N GLY A 9 2.26 -34.34 -4.06
CA GLY A 9 0.80 -34.39 -4.08
C GLY A 9 0.09 -33.44 -3.11
N ALA A 10 0.05 -32.15 -3.46
CA ALA A 10 -0.85 -31.21 -2.80
C ALA A 10 -2.31 -31.57 -3.15
N VAL A 11 -2.97 -32.34 -2.29
CA VAL A 11 -4.43 -32.40 -2.25
C VAL A 11 -4.89 -31.02 -1.82
N THR A 12 -5.34 -30.19 -2.76
CA THR A 12 -5.96 -28.90 -2.48
C THR A 12 -7.17 -29.15 -1.58
N LYS A 13 -7.02 -28.84 -0.30
CA LYS A 13 -8.13 -28.85 0.65
C LYS A 13 -9.17 -27.87 0.10
N THR A 14 -10.34 -28.36 -0.30
CA THR A 14 -11.42 -27.50 -0.80
C THR A 14 -11.89 -26.62 0.36
N VAL A 15 -11.46 -25.36 0.37
CA VAL A 15 -11.89 -24.37 1.37
C VAL A 15 -13.32 -23.93 1.06
N ARG A 16 -14.12 -23.68 2.10
CA ARG A 16 -15.56 -23.40 1.95
C ARG A 16 -15.81 -22.02 1.33
N PHE A 17 -14.98 -21.05 1.68
CA PHE A 17 -15.10 -19.66 1.24
C PHE A 17 -13.76 -19.17 0.67
N PRO A 18 -13.41 -19.57 -0.56
CA PRO A 18 -12.14 -19.20 -1.18
C PRO A 18 -12.00 -17.68 -1.39
N GLY A 19 -13.11 -16.95 -1.43
CA GLY A 19 -13.18 -15.52 -1.74
C GLY A 19 -13.50 -15.26 -3.23
N ILE A 20 -14.00 -14.06 -3.52
CA ILE A 20 -14.41 -13.60 -4.85
C ILE A 20 -13.20 -12.95 -5.55
N PRO A 21 -12.66 -13.55 -6.62
CA PRO A 21 -11.51 -12.99 -7.33
C PRO A 21 -11.84 -11.65 -7.99
N THR A 22 -11.00 -10.66 -7.74
CA THR A 22 -11.08 -9.33 -8.37
C THR A 22 -9.76 -8.59 -8.29
N THR A 23 -9.66 -7.44 -8.94
CA THR A 23 -8.59 -6.46 -8.69
C THR A 23 -9.14 -5.30 -7.87
N ALA A 24 -8.55 -5.04 -6.71
CA ALA A 24 -8.95 -3.92 -5.84
C ALA A 24 -7.74 -3.33 -5.10
N ASP A 25 -7.91 -2.12 -4.59
CA ASP A 25 -6.96 -1.48 -3.69
C ASP A 25 -7.37 -1.72 -2.22
N GLY A 26 -6.46 -1.47 -1.28
CA GLY A 26 -6.73 -1.70 0.14
C GLY A 26 -7.87 -0.85 0.71
N SER A 27 -8.18 0.31 0.10
CA SER A 27 -9.38 1.08 0.45
C SER A 27 -10.65 0.36 -0.01
N GLY A 28 -10.64 -0.17 -1.24
CA GLY A 28 -11.75 -0.91 -1.82
C GLY A 28 -12.08 -2.20 -1.07
N THR A 29 -11.07 -2.94 -0.61
CA THR A 29 -11.29 -4.17 0.18
C THR A 29 -11.90 -3.89 1.55
N VAL A 30 -11.46 -2.83 2.24
CA VAL A 30 -12.08 -2.37 3.49
C VAL A 30 -13.52 -1.89 3.26
N SER A 31 -13.76 -1.07 2.23
CA SER A 31 -15.11 -0.60 1.90
C SER A 31 -16.06 -1.76 1.56
N TRP A 32 -15.56 -2.79 0.88
CA TRP A 32 -16.33 -4.00 0.61
C TRP A 32 -16.83 -4.62 1.91
N VAL A 33 -15.94 -4.88 2.87
CA VAL A 33 -16.33 -5.43 4.18
C VAL A 33 -17.34 -4.53 4.88
N GLU A 34 -16.98 -3.27 5.14
CA GLU A 34 -17.73 -2.41 6.04
C GLU A 34 -19.13 -2.07 5.51
N THR A 35 -19.30 -1.91 4.18
CA THR A 35 -20.62 -1.65 3.58
C THR A 35 -21.58 -2.84 3.66
N HIS A 36 -21.06 -4.06 3.84
CA HIS A 36 -21.87 -5.26 4.03
C HIS A 36 -22.20 -5.50 5.51
N ILE A 37 -21.28 -5.23 6.43
CA ILE A 37 -21.42 -5.68 7.82
C ILE A 37 -21.82 -4.61 8.82
N THR A 38 -21.81 -3.31 8.49
CA THR A 38 -22.13 -2.24 9.46
C THR A 38 -23.52 -1.65 9.26
N GLN A 39 -23.96 -0.84 10.23
CA GLN A 39 -25.22 -0.08 10.16
C GLN A 39 -24.95 1.40 9.83
N GLY A 40 -23.73 1.89 10.06
CA GLY A 40 -23.36 3.23 9.68
C GLY A 40 -21.85 3.48 9.71
N ALA A 41 -21.46 4.56 9.06
CA ALA A 41 -20.12 5.12 9.15
C ALA A 41 -20.19 6.60 9.53
N CYS A 42 -19.33 7.01 10.45
CA CYS A 42 -19.10 8.41 10.78
C CYS A 42 -17.67 8.73 10.35
N ALA A 43 -17.46 9.65 9.40
CA ALA A 43 -16.13 9.94 8.89
C ALA A 43 -15.99 11.40 8.46
N TYR A 44 -14.75 11.89 8.43
CA TYR A 44 -14.41 13.20 7.89
C TYR A 44 -13.28 13.03 6.86
N PRO A 45 -13.31 13.75 5.72
CA PRO A 45 -12.39 13.49 4.63
C PRO A 45 -10.95 13.91 4.95
N ILE A 46 -10.05 12.94 5.01
CA ILE A 46 -8.60 13.16 5.08
C ILE A 46 -7.83 12.15 4.21
N THR A 47 -6.90 12.64 3.40
CA THR A 47 -6.02 11.76 2.60
C THR A 47 -5.13 10.96 3.55
N SER A 48 -4.99 9.63 3.43
CA SER A 48 -5.39 8.76 2.30
C SER A 48 -6.66 7.92 2.54
N SER A 49 -7.37 8.12 3.65
CA SER A 49 -8.60 7.36 3.98
C SER A 49 -9.86 7.85 3.26
N THR A 50 -9.83 9.03 2.63
CA THR A 50 -11.00 9.61 1.93
C THR A 50 -11.70 8.65 0.97
N VAL A 51 -10.95 7.78 0.29
CA VAL A 51 -11.51 6.79 -0.65
C VAL A 51 -12.45 5.82 0.07
N MET A 52 -12.10 5.37 1.28
CA MET A 52 -12.95 4.45 2.06
C MET A 52 -14.28 5.11 2.43
N GLY A 53 -14.25 6.35 2.92
CA GLY A 53 -15.45 7.13 3.23
C GLY A 53 -16.30 7.43 1.99
N SER A 54 -15.66 7.78 0.87
CA SER A 54 -16.35 8.06 -0.40
C SER A 54 -17.06 6.83 -0.95
N ASN A 55 -16.42 5.67 -0.90
CA ASN A 55 -17.02 4.39 -1.32
C ASN A 55 -18.22 4.03 -0.44
N TYR A 56 -18.13 4.22 0.88
CA TYR A 56 -19.23 3.98 1.80
C TYR A 56 -20.40 4.94 1.55
N ALA A 57 -20.12 6.24 1.41
CA ALA A 57 -21.13 7.25 1.08
C ALA A 57 -21.83 6.93 -0.27
N GLN A 58 -21.08 6.44 -1.25
CA GLN A 58 -21.62 6.00 -2.53
C GLN A 58 -22.53 4.77 -2.40
N ALA A 59 -22.19 3.81 -1.52
CA ALA A 59 -23.03 2.66 -1.21
C ALA A 59 -24.37 3.11 -0.59
N VAL A 60 -24.33 4.05 0.36
CA VAL A 60 -25.53 4.67 0.95
C VAL A 60 -26.38 5.36 -0.13
N ALA A 61 -25.76 6.17 -0.99
CA ALA A 61 -26.47 6.87 -2.07
C ALA A 61 -27.12 5.90 -3.09
N ASN A 62 -26.55 4.71 -3.27
CA ASN A 62 -27.11 3.67 -4.12
C ASN A 62 -28.23 2.85 -3.43
N GLY A 63 -28.57 3.17 -2.17
CA GLY A 63 -29.61 2.48 -1.43
C GLY A 63 -29.20 1.08 -0.95
N GLN A 64 -27.89 0.83 -0.79
CA GLN A 64 -27.39 -0.46 -0.31
C GLN A 64 -27.92 -0.75 1.11
N THR A 65 -28.16 -2.02 1.39
CA THR A 65 -28.45 -2.54 2.72
C THR A 65 -27.31 -3.45 3.18
N ASN A 66 -27.13 -3.56 4.50
CA ASN A 66 -26.22 -4.54 5.09
C ASN A 66 -26.75 -5.98 4.95
N LEU A 67 -25.99 -6.97 5.41
CA LEU A 67 -26.32 -8.41 5.31
C LEU A 67 -27.57 -8.84 6.10
N TRP A 68 -28.12 -7.96 6.93
CA TRP A 68 -29.37 -8.15 7.70
C TRP A 68 -30.53 -7.32 7.17
N GLY A 69 -30.39 -6.71 5.98
CA GLY A 69 -31.46 -5.98 5.30
C GLY A 69 -31.71 -4.58 5.85
N GLU A 70 -30.79 -4.03 6.65
CA GLU A 70 -30.91 -2.69 7.21
C GLU A 70 -30.26 -1.68 6.28
N LYS A 71 -30.90 -0.51 6.12
CA LYS A 71 -30.31 0.59 5.35
C LYS A 71 -29.12 1.15 6.11
N ILE A 72 -27.97 1.21 5.44
CA ILE A 72 -26.77 1.82 6.00
C ILE A 72 -26.85 3.35 5.94
N ILE A 73 -26.21 4.03 6.90
CA ILE A 73 -26.10 5.50 6.90
C ILE A 73 -24.66 5.98 6.87
N PHE A 74 -24.43 7.17 6.31
CA PHE A 74 -23.14 7.85 6.34
C PHE A 74 -23.32 9.24 6.95
N MET A 75 -22.50 9.57 7.95
CA MET A 75 -22.51 10.86 8.63
C MET A 75 -21.15 11.54 8.45
N GLU A 76 -21.18 12.77 7.95
CA GLU A 76 -20.01 13.64 7.79
C GLU A 76 -20.14 14.86 8.71
N PRO A 77 -19.50 14.85 9.90
CA PRO A 77 -19.46 16.00 10.79
C PRO A 77 -18.47 17.08 10.31
N GLU A 78 -18.18 18.07 11.15
CA GLU A 78 -17.30 19.19 10.82
C GLU A 78 -15.80 18.91 11.03
N SER A 79 -15.44 17.82 11.72
CA SER A 79 -14.05 17.43 11.99
C SER A 79 -13.90 15.94 12.31
N GLU A 80 -12.66 15.44 12.32
CA GLU A 80 -12.36 14.08 12.77
C GLU A 80 -12.71 13.84 14.24
N HIS A 81 -12.51 14.83 15.11
CA HIS A 81 -12.92 14.76 16.51
C HIS A 81 -14.42 14.43 16.61
N SER A 82 -15.26 15.23 15.94
CA SER A 82 -16.71 15.06 15.94
C SER A 82 -17.15 13.80 15.20
N SER A 83 -16.40 13.35 14.18
CA SER A 83 -16.64 12.05 13.56
C SER A 83 -16.41 10.88 14.51
N ALA A 84 -15.39 10.94 15.38
CA ALA A 84 -15.18 9.94 16.41
C ALA A 84 -16.25 10.03 17.50
N SER A 85 -16.66 11.23 17.92
CA SER A 85 -17.74 11.42 18.90
C SER A 85 -19.10 10.94 18.37
N ALA A 86 -19.37 11.13 17.08
CA ALA A 86 -20.56 10.59 16.43
C ALA A 86 -20.52 9.05 16.40
N ALA A 87 -19.37 8.45 16.07
CA ALA A 87 -19.19 7.00 16.13
C ALA A 87 -19.36 6.47 17.56
N GLU A 88 -18.82 7.16 18.57
CA GLU A 88 -19.04 6.85 19.98
C GLU A 88 -20.54 6.83 20.31
N GLY A 89 -21.27 7.90 19.99
CA GLY A 89 -22.71 7.98 20.25
C GLY A 89 -23.51 6.88 19.54
N PHE A 90 -23.16 6.56 18.30
CA PHE A 90 -23.76 5.47 17.53
C PHE A 90 -23.55 4.12 18.22
N ALA A 91 -22.32 3.83 18.65
CA ALA A 91 -21.98 2.58 19.33
C ALA A 91 -22.62 2.47 20.71
N VAL A 92 -22.68 3.57 21.47
CA VAL A 92 -23.38 3.62 22.77
C VAL A 92 -24.87 3.30 22.61
N ALA A 93 -25.48 3.66 21.49
CA ALA A 93 -26.86 3.29 21.14
C ALA A 93 -27.02 1.84 20.63
N GLY A 94 -25.98 0.99 20.73
CA GLY A 94 -26.00 -0.41 20.35
C GLY A 94 -25.81 -0.67 18.85
N GLY A 95 -25.39 0.33 18.09
CA GLY A 95 -25.22 0.21 16.65
C GLY A 95 -23.81 -0.17 16.21
N ARG A 96 -23.70 -1.01 15.17
CA ARG A 96 -22.41 -1.37 14.57
C ARG A 96 -21.94 -0.26 13.64
N VAL A 97 -20.89 0.45 14.06
CA VAL A 97 -20.37 1.64 13.36
C VAL A 97 -18.90 1.49 12.97
N THR A 98 -18.51 2.19 11.91
CA THR A 98 -17.13 2.31 11.42
C THR A 98 -16.70 3.76 11.23
N ASN A 99 -15.39 3.98 11.12
CA ASN A 99 -14.79 5.28 10.83
C ASN A 99 -13.55 5.10 9.93
N PHE A 100 -13.27 6.08 9.09
CA PHE A 100 -12.13 6.10 8.17
C PHE A 100 -11.30 7.37 8.40
N THR A 101 -10.05 7.22 8.85
CA THR A 101 -9.19 8.38 9.16
C THR A 101 -7.72 8.14 8.80
N SER A 102 -6.88 9.17 8.89
CA SER A 102 -5.44 9.13 8.60
C SER A 102 -4.73 10.31 9.25
N GLY A 103 -3.45 10.18 9.57
CA GLY A 103 -2.57 11.29 9.90
C GLY A 103 -3.12 12.18 11.04
N GLN A 104 -3.24 13.48 10.76
CA GLN A 104 -3.74 14.48 11.71
C GLN A 104 -5.12 14.18 12.24
N GLY A 105 -5.96 13.58 11.40
CA GLY A 105 -7.31 13.22 11.76
C GLY A 105 -7.34 12.22 12.92
N LEU A 106 -6.45 11.22 12.92
CA LEU A 106 -6.35 10.25 14.00
C LEU A 106 -5.87 10.89 15.31
N ILE A 107 -4.90 11.81 15.23
CA ILE A 107 -4.42 12.56 16.39
C ILE A 107 -5.52 13.45 16.98
N LEU A 108 -6.31 14.09 16.12
CA LEU A 108 -7.44 14.93 16.53
C LEU A 108 -8.54 14.11 17.26
N MET A 109 -8.62 12.80 17.02
CA MET A 109 -9.54 11.90 17.72
C MET A 109 -9.03 11.44 19.09
N LYS A 110 -7.75 11.68 19.45
CA LYS A 110 -7.09 10.98 20.58
C LYS A 110 -7.84 11.03 21.90
N GLU A 111 -8.46 12.18 22.24
CA GLU A 111 -9.31 12.30 23.44
C GLU A 111 -10.50 11.33 23.38
N VAL A 112 -11.24 11.34 22.27
CA VAL A 112 -12.42 10.50 22.07
C VAL A 112 -12.06 9.02 22.04
N LEU A 113 -10.89 8.64 21.52
CA LEU A 113 -10.41 7.26 21.52
C LEU A 113 -10.31 6.69 22.95
N TYR A 114 -9.85 7.49 23.93
CA TYR A 114 -9.84 7.10 25.34
C TYR A 114 -11.24 6.89 25.91
N VAL A 115 -12.22 7.66 25.44
CA VAL A 115 -13.62 7.53 25.88
C VAL A 115 -14.25 6.27 25.30
N ILE A 116 -14.08 6.01 24.01
CA ILE A 116 -14.59 4.81 23.32
C ILE A 116 -14.04 3.55 23.97
N SER A 117 -12.71 3.50 24.19
CA SER A 117 -12.12 2.38 24.91
C SER A 117 -12.63 2.37 26.35
N GLY A 118 -12.63 3.47 27.09
CA GLY A 118 -13.14 3.53 28.46
C GLY A 118 -14.56 2.97 28.64
N LYS A 119 -15.43 3.18 27.66
CA LYS A 119 -16.83 2.69 27.62
C LYS A 119 -17.00 1.27 27.07
N ARG A 120 -15.91 0.59 26.69
CA ARG A 120 -15.91 -0.79 26.15
C ARG A 120 -16.76 -0.94 24.88
N LEU A 121 -16.68 0.06 24.00
CA LEU A 121 -17.41 0.06 22.74
C LEU A 121 -16.60 -0.69 21.67
N PRO A 122 -17.13 -1.78 21.07
CA PRO A 122 -16.39 -2.60 20.12
C PRO A 122 -16.41 -2.03 18.69
N VAL A 123 -16.00 -0.78 18.53
CA VAL A 123 -15.89 -0.13 17.22
C VAL A 123 -14.59 -0.50 16.52
N VAL A 124 -14.59 -0.49 15.19
CA VAL A 124 -13.39 -0.64 14.37
C VAL A 124 -13.19 0.61 13.53
N PHE A 125 -12.00 1.22 13.64
CA PHE A 125 -11.60 2.35 12.82
C PHE A 125 -10.54 1.89 11.82
N HIS A 126 -10.67 2.31 10.56
CA HIS A 126 -9.74 1.94 9.49
C HIS A 126 -8.81 3.10 9.18
N ILE A 127 -7.51 2.82 9.27
CA ILE A 127 -6.47 3.85 9.22
C ILE A 127 -5.64 3.69 7.95
N GLY A 128 -5.64 4.71 7.10
CA GLY A 128 -4.61 4.87 6.07
C GLY A 128 -3.38 5.53 6.68
N ALA A 129 -2.52 4.74 7.34
CA ALA A 129 -1.41 5.22 8.15
C ALA A 129 -0.54 6.21 7.38
N ARG A 130 -0.44 7.43 7.91
CA ARG A 130 0.09 8.59 7.22
C ARG A 130 1.04 9.37 8.13
N ALA A 131 2.12 9.86 7.54
CA ALA A 131 3.08 10.71 8.21
C ALA A 131 2.41 11.96 8.81
N LEU A 132 2.76 12.28 10.06
CA LEU A 132 2.31 13.51 10.69
C LEU A 132 3.06 14.72 10.10
N THR A 133 2.33 15.81 9.93
CA THR A 133 2.90 17.14 9.66
C THR A 133 3.79 17.55 10.82
N SER A 134 5.08 17.66 10.55
CA SER A 134 6.12 18.09 11.48
C SER A 134 6.82 19.32 10.91
N GLN A 135 8.05 19.20 10.38
CA GLN A 135 8.71 20.29 9.65
C GLN A 135 8.04 20.63 8.31
N GLY A 136 7.17 19.75 7.81
CA GLY A 136 6.40 19.94 6.59
C GLY A 136 5.21 19.00 6.53
N LEU A 137 4.19 19.38 5.77
CA LEU A 137 3.03 18.53 5.51
C LEU A 137 3.43 17.40 4.57
N ASN A 138 3.11 16.17 4.96
CA ASN A 138 3.20 15.00 4.10
C ASN A 138 1.87 14.24 4.14
N VAL A 139 1.33 13.91 2.97
CA VAL A 139 0.07 13.15 2.83
C VAL A 139 0.30 11.64 2.74
N HIS A 140 1.56 11.23 2.57
CA HIS A 140 2.00 9.88 2.27
C HIS A 140 2.24 9.02 3.52
N ALA A 141 2.57 7.74 3.33
CA ALA A 141 2.69 6.76 4.40
C ALA A 141 3.69 7.17 5.48
N GLY A 142 3.29 6.96 6.72
CA GLY A 142 4.12 7.03 7.92
C GLY A 142 3.37 6.29 9.03
N HIS A 143 4.08 5.78 10.03
CA HIS A 143 3.46 5.13 11.19
C HIS A 143 3.37 6.07 12.40
N ASP A 144 3.76 7.33 12.24
CA ASP A 144 3.75 8.34 13.30
C ASP A 144 2.34 8.58 13.88
N ASP A 145 1.30 8.47 13.04
CA ASP A 145 -0.09 8.68 13.46
C ASP A 145 -0.59 7.54 14.36
N ILE A 146 -0.46 6.30 13.92
CA ILE A 146 -0.85 5.12 14.71
C ILE A 146 -0.01 5.01 15.99
N MET A 147 1.28 5.32 15.93
CA MET A 147 2.14 5.32 17.12
C MET A 147 1.82 6.49 18.06
N GLY A 148 1.33 7.62 17.52
CA GLY A 148 0.85 8.76 18.29
C GLY A 148 -0.36 8.47 19.18
N VAL A 149 -1.08 7.37 18.93
CA VAL A 149 -2.26 6.94 19.70
C VAL A 149 -2.13 5.52 20.27
N ALA A 150 -0.92 4.94 20.30
CA ALA A 150 -0.70 3.57 20.77
C ALA A 150 -1.03 3.33 22.26
N ASP A 151 -1.26 4.40 23.02
CA ASP A 151 -1.56 4.43 24.45
C ASP A 151 -3.07 4.48 24.79
N VAL A 152 -3.94 4.58 23.78
CA VAL A 152 -5.40 4.82 23.98
C VAL A 152 -6.20 3.57 24.38
N GLY A 153 -5.57 2.40 24.50
CA GLY A 153 -6.21 1.15 24.91
C GLY A 153 -7.04 0.49 23.81
N TRP A 154 -6.54 0.51 22.58
CA TRP A 154 -7.17 -0.11 21.41
C TRP A 154 -6.34 -1.30 20.91
N GLY A 155 -7.00 -2.29 20.32
CA GLY A 155 -6.31 -3.25 19.46
C GLY A 155 -5.78 -2.54 18.22
N MET A 156 -4.60 -2.92 17.73
CA MET A 156 -3.95 -2.30 16.57
C MET A 156 -3.33 -3.39 15.72
N ILE A 157 -3.90 -3.61 14.54
CA ILE A 157 -3.40 -4.55 13.56
C ILE A 157 -3.08 -3.83 12.25
N ILE A 158 -2.03 -4.26 11.57
CA ILE A 158 -1.49 -3.62 10.36
C ILE A 158 -1.43 -4.64 9.23
N GLY A 159 -2.11 -4.35 8.12
CA GLY A 159 -2.07 -5.16 6.91
C GLY A 159 -0.82 -4.87 6.07
N LYS A 160 -0.18 -5.94 5.56
CA LYS A 160 0.99 -5.83 4.67
C LYS A 160 0.64 -5.64 3.19
N ASN A 161 -0.61 -5.84 2.78
CA ASN A 161 -1.06 -5.68 1.38
C ASN A 161 -2.58 -5.46 1.30
N ALA A 162 -3.13 -5.28 0.10
CA ALA A 162 -4.55 -4.98 -0.09
C ALA A 162 -5.48 -6.13 0.36
N GLN A 163 -5.05 -7.38 0.21
CA GLN A 163 -5.77 -8.56 0.70
C GLN A 163 -5.87 -8.53 2.23
N ALA A 164 -4.72 -8.37 2.91
CA ALA A 164 -4.65 -8.31 4.36
C ALA A 164 -5.47 -7.15 4.93
N ALA A 165 -5.47 -5.98 4.28
CA ALA A 165 -6.28 -4.83 4.72
C ALA A 165 -7.78 -5.17 4.81
N GLY A 166 -8.30 -5.94 3.84
CA GLY A 166 -9.70 -6.40 3.82
C GLY A 166 -9.97 -7.53 4.81
N ASP A 167 -9.12 -8.56 4.84
CA ASP A 167 -9.29 -9.70 5.73
C ASP A 167 -9.21 -9.28 7.21
N LEU A 168 -8.24 -8.43 7.54
CA LEU A 168 -8.06 -7.89 8.89
C LEU A 168 -9.19 -6.95 9.30
N ALA A 169 -10.00 -6.39 8.37
CA ALA A 169 -11.20 -5.64 8.74
C ALA A 169 -12.22 -6.52 9.45
N LEU A 170 -12.46 -7.74 8.94
CA LEU A 170 -13.34 -8.72 9.57
C LEU A 170 -12.75 -9.27 10.86
N ILE A 171 -11.47 -9.63 10.86
CA ILE A 171 -10.78 -10.15 12.04
C ILE A 171 -10.78 -9.12 13.18
N ALA A 172 -10.50 -7.84 12.89
CA ALA A 172 -10.59 -6.75 13.85
C ALA A 172 -12.00 -6.63 14.43
N ARG A 173 -13.04 -6.72 13.60
CA ARG A 173 -14.43 -6.61 14.05
C ARG A 173 -14.81 -7.77 14.96
N HIS A 174 -14.46 -9.00 14.57
CA HIS A 174 -14.71 -10.18 15.37
C HIS A 174 -14.04 -10.07 16.74
N ALA A 175 -12.74 -9.72 16.74
CA ALA A 175 -11.99 -9.54 17.98
C ALA A 175 -12.52 -8.37 18.82
N ALA A 176 -12.96 -7.28 18.20
CA ALA A 176 -13.49 -6.13 18.91
C ALA A 176 -14.78 -6.47 19.66
N GLU A 177 -15.73 -7.12 18.98
CA GLU A 177 -17.04 -7.48 19.54
C GLU A 177 -16.92 -8.51 20.66
N ASP A 178 -16.06 -9.51 20.51
CA ASP A 178 -15.85 -10.55 21.53
C ASP A 178 -15.09 -10.05 22.76
N SER A 179 -14.15 -9.13 22.57
CA SER A 179 -13.34 -8.59 23.66
C SER A 179 -13.92 -7.33 24.30
N GLN A 180 -14.99 -6.77 23.71
CA GLN A 180 -15.55 -5.45 24.07
C GLN A 180 -14.47 -4.35 24.12
N THR A 181 -13.52 -4.45 23.20
CA THR A 181 -12.37 -3.53 23.09
C THR A 181 -12.32 -3.02 21.66
N PRO A 182 -12.21 -1.70 21.43
CA PRO A 182 -12.16 -1.17 20.08
C PRO A 182 -10.84 -1.52 19.36
N PHE A 183 -10.88 -1.57 18.03
CA PHE A 183 -9.73 -1.94 17.19
C PHE A 183 -9.44 -0.90 16.09
N MET A 184 -8.16 -0.75 15.78
CA MET A 184 -7.66 -0.08 14.59
C MET A 184 -7.20 -1.15 13.59
N ASN A 185 -7.76 -1.12 12.39
CA ASN A 185 -7.25 -1.86 11.24
C ASN A 185 -6.48 -0.86 10.35
N ALA A 186 -5.15 -0.90 10.42
CA ALA A 186 -4.27 0.02 9.73
C ALA A 186 -3.66 -0.61 8.47
N GLN A 187 -3.33 0.24 7.49
CA GLN A 187 -2.63 -0.12 6.26
C GLN A 187 -1.80 1.09 5.80
N ASP A 188 -0.72 0.88 5.05
CA ASP A 188 0.18 1.96 4.64
C ASP A 188 -0.53 2.92 3.66
N GLY A 189 -0.53 4.22 3.99
CA GLY A 189 -1.15 5.25 3.15
C GLY A 189 -0.52 5.35 1.77
N PHE A 190 -1.34 5.35 0.72
CA PHE A 190 -0.98 5.19 -0.69
C PHE A 190 -0.36 3.84 -1.07
N LEU A 191 0.62 3.35 -0.31
CA LEU A 191 1.37 2.13 -0.63
C LEU A 191 0.51 0.86 -0.51
N THR A 192 -0.56 0.90 0.29
CA THR A 192 -1.57 -0.16 0.36
C THR A 192 -2.96 0.39 0.04
N THR A 193 -3.32 1.58 0.57
CA THR A 193 -4.66 2.14 0.38
C THR A 193 -5.02 2.42 -1.08
N HIS A 194 -4.03 2.62 -1.96
CA HIS A 194 -4.21 2.97 -3.38
C HIS A 194 -3.49 2.01 -4.35
N THR A 195 -2.81 0.99 -3.84
CA THR A 195 -2.16 -0.03 -4.67
C THR A 195 -3.20 -1.07 -5.06
N ILE A 196 -3.46 -1.19 -6.35
CA ILE A 196 -4.41 -2.16 -6.89
C ILE A 196 -3.69 -3.49 -7.04
N GLU A 197 -4.29 -4.55 -6.52
CA GLU A 197 -3.76 -5.91 -6.52
C GLU A 197 -4.87 -6.91 -6.84
N ASN A 198 -4.50 -8.13 -7.26
CA ASN A 198 -5.43 -9.26 -7.25
C ASN A 198 -5.75 -9.61 -5.79
N VAL A 199 -7.04 -9.64 -5.48
CA VAL A 199 -7.54 -9.98 -4.15
C VAL A 199 -8.73 -10.93 -4.26
N LEU A 200 -8.99 -11.64 -3.17
CA LEU A 200 -10.11 -12.52 -2.94
C LEU A 200 -11.01 -11.85 -1.90
N LEU A 201 -12.07 -11.17 -2.37
CA LEU A 201 -12.99 -10.50 -1.45
C LEU A 201 -13.79 -11.53 -0.64
N PRO A 202 -14.03 -11.32 0.65
CA PRO A 202 -14.85 -12.23 1.45
C PRO A 202 -16.29 -12.25 0.92
N GLU A 203 -16.86 -13.45 0.78
CA GLU A 203 -18.23 -13.65 0.32
C GLU A 203 -19.25 -13.11 1.35
N PRO A 204 -20.40 -12.55 0.91
CA PRO A 204 -21.47 -12.10 1.81
C PRO A 204 -21.92 -13.17 2.82
N GLU A 205 -22.06 -14.41 2.37
CA GLU A 205 -22.46 -15.55 3.20
C GLU A 205 -21.41 -15.88 4.27
N MET A 206 -20.13 -15.84 3.89
CA MET A 206 -19.01 -16.02 4.81
C MET A 206 -19.01 -14.92 5.87
N MET A 207 -19.11 -13.66 5.44
CA MET A 207 -19.12 -12.51 6.35
C MET A 207 -20.26 -12.61 7.36
N LYS A 208 -21.45 -13.01 6.90
CA LYS A 208 -22.63 -13.19 7.75
C LYS A 208 -22.44 -14.26 8.81
N GLU A 209 -21.85 -15.40 8.44
CA GLU A 209 -21.52 -16.50 9.35
C GLU A 209 -20.42 -16.11 10.34
N TYR A 210 -19.36 -15.46 9.85
CA TYR A 210 -18.20 -15.14 10.66
C TYR A 210 -18.52 -14.05 11.69
N ILE A 211 -19.26 -12.99 11.32
CA ILE A 211 -19.50 -11.87 12.23
C ILE A 211 -20.81 -11.93 13.01
N GLY A 212 -21.87 -12.52 12.47
CA GLY A 212 -23.19 -12.57 13.13
C GLY A 212 -23.94 -11.22 13.20
N ASP A 213 -25.23 -11.30 13.56
CA ASP A 213 -26.15 -10.15 13.61
C ASP A 213 -25.74 -9.14 14.69
N PRO A 214 -25.56 -7.85 14.36
CA PRO A 214 -25.18 -6.84 15.34
C PRO A 214 -26.16 -6.73 16.51
N LYS A 215 -27.45 -7.04 16.32
CA LYS A 215 -28.46 -7.00 17.40
C LYS A 215 -28.25 -8.05 18.47
N GLU A 216 -27.58 -9.14 18.13
CA GLU A 216 -27.28 -10.25 19.05
C GLU A 216 -25.92 -10.07 19.73
N ARG A 217 -25.02 -9.28 19.12
CA ARG A 217 -23.63 -9.12 19.59
C ARG A 217 -23.38 -7.81 20.34
N LEU A 218 -24.09 -6.75 19.99
CA LEU A 218 -23.84 -5.42 20.55
C LEU A 218 -24.81 -5.09 21.68
N THR A 219 -24.28 -4.43 22.71
CA THR A 219 -25.08 -3.96 23.83
C THR A 219 -25.55 -2.54 23.57
N ASN A 220 -26.86 -2.31 23.68
CA ASN A 220 -27.42 -0.96 23.69
C ASN A 220 -27.35 -0.37 25.10
N LEU A 221 -26.47 0.62 25.30
CA LEU A 221 -26.35 1.33 26.59
C LEU A 221 -27.41 2.42 26.76
N MET A 222 -28.18 2.72 25.71
CA MET A 222 -29.25 3.73 25.67
C MET A 222 -30.65 3.10 25.57
N ASP A 223 -30.82 1.90 26.12
CA ASP A 223 -32.14 1.28 26.25
C ASP A 223 -32.94 1.95 27.38
N THR A 224 -34.04 2.63 27.03
CA THR A 224 -34.89 3.33 28.01
C THR A 224 -35.66 2.37 28.92
N SER A 225 -35.77 1.09 28.57
CA SER A 225 -36.35 0.05 29.42
C SER A 225 -35.38 -0.44 30.49
N ILE A 226 -34.06 -0.29 30.28
CA ILE A 226 -32.98 -0.63 31.22
C ILE A 226 -32.06 0.60 31.36
N PRO A 227 -32.53 1.68 32.01
CA PRO A 227 -31.81 2.94 32.04
C PRO A 227 -30.47 2.79 32.79
N MET A 228 -29.41 3.33 32.20
CA MET A 228 -28.06 3.32 32.73
C MET A 228 -27.42 4.70 32.62
N MET A 229 -26.54 5.02 33.57
CA MET A 229 -25.72 6.22 33.52
C MET A 229 -24.28 5.82 33.15
N SER A 230 -23.77 6.36 32.04
CA SER A 230 -22.40 6.12 31.55
C SER A 230 -21.63 7.45 31.48
N GLY A 231 -20.32 7.40 31.73
CA GLY A 231 -19.45 8.59 31.67
C GLY A 231 -19.59 9.55 32.86
N VAL A 232 -19.88 9.04 34.06
CA VAL A 232 -20.00 9.86 35.28
C VAL A 232 -18.67 10.44 35.75
N VAL A 233 -18.74 11.54 36.51
CA VAL A 233 -17.58 12.06 37.25
C VAL A 233 -17.28 11.11 38.41
N GLN A 234 -16.04 10.63 38.49
CA GLN A 234 -15.56 9.76 39.57
C GLN A 234 -14.46 10.43 40.37
N ASN A 235 -14.54 10.34 41.69
CA ASN A 235 -13.44 10.71 42.58
C ASN A 235 -12.35 9.63 42.58
N GLN A 236 -11.22 9.93 43.22
CA GLN A 236 -9.94 9.20 43.13
C GLN A 236 -10.08 7.70 43.37
N ASP A 237 -10.74 7.31 44.46
CA ASP A 237 -10.90 5.90 44.86
C ASP A 237 -11.65 5.06 43.83
N SER A 238 -12.73 5.61 43.27
CA SER A 238 -13.55 4.93 42.27
C SER A 238 -12.87 4.90 40.91
N TYR A 239 -12.21 5.99 40.53
CA TYR A 239 -11.53 6.09 39.24
C TYR A 239 -10.39 5.08 39.13
N MET A 240 -9.51 4.99 40.13
CA MET A 240 -8.41 4.03 40.10
C MET A 240 -8.92 2.59 40.01
N LYS A 241 -9.96 2.23 40.79
CA LYS A 241 -10.58 0.90 40.73
C LYS A 241 -11.14 0.60 39.34
N GLY A 242 -11.91 1.53 38.77
CA GLY A 242 -12.49 1.37 37.43
C GLY A 242 -11.43 1.22 36.34
N LYS A 243 -10.38 2.06 36.37
CA LYS A 243 -9.28 1.99 35.38
C LYS A 243 -8.50 0.70 35.47
N ILE A 244 -8.18 0.21 36.67
CA ILE A 244 -7.48 -1.07 36.84
C ILE A 244 -8.38 -2.26 36.48
N ALA A 245 -9.68 -2.20 36.82
CA ALA A 245 -10.64 -3.25 36.49
C ALA A 245 -10.78 -3.52 34.98
N GLN A 246 -10.47 -2.53 34.12
CA GLN A 246 -10.47 -2.72 32.66
C GLN A 246 -9.49 -3.80 32.19
N ARG A 247 -8.46 -4.15 32.98
CA ARG A 247 -7.53 -5.27 32.67
C ARG A 247 -8.27 -6.59 32.45
N PHE A 248 -9.38 -6.81 33.15
CA PHE A 248 -10.24 -7.99 32.94
C PHE A 248 -10.64 -8.20 31.47
N PHE A 249 -10.86 -7.11 30.73
CA PHE A 249 -11.16 -7.15 29.29
C PHE A 249 -9.89 -7.27 28.47
N TYR A 250 -8.88 -6.44 28.75
CA TYR A 250 -7.63 -6.40 27.99
C TYR A 250 -6.85 -7.73 28.01
N ASP A 251 -6.86 -8.44 29.14
CA ASP A 251 -6.18 -9.73 29.29
C ASP A 251 -6.78 -10.82 28.36
N ARG A 252 -8.00 -10.60 27.84
CA ARG A 252 -8.69 -11.52 26.91
C ARG A 252 -8.48 -11.17 25.44
N VAL A 253 -8.01 -9.95 25.13
CA VAL A 253 -7.91 -9.47 23.74
C VAL A 253 -6.98 -10.35 22.92
N LYS A 254 -5.82 -10.73 23.47
CA LYS A 254 -4.83 -11.56 22.76
C LYS A 254 -5.36 -12.94 22.37
N PRO A 255 -5.89 -13.78 23.29
CA PRO A 255 -6.44 -15.08 22.91
C PRO A 255 -7.66 -14.95 21.98
N ILE A 256 -8.52 -13.94 22.17
CA ILE A 256 -9.67 -13.69 21.29
C ILE A 256 -9.20 -13.34 19.86
N LEU A 257 -8.19 -12.48 19.71
CA LEU A 257 -7.64 -12.13 18.41
C LEU A 257 -7.06 -13.34 17.68
N LYS A 258 -6.33 -14.22 18.38
CA LYS A 258 -5.81 -15.48 17.81
C LYS A 258 -6.96 -16.39 17.36
N ASN A 259 -7.98 -16.58 18.19
CA ASN A 259 -9.15 -17.37 17.82
C ASN A 259 -9.86 -16.81 16.57
N ALA A 260 -10.03 -15.48 16.50
CA ALA A 260 -10.60 -14.82 15.34
C ALA A 260 -9.78 -15.12 14.06
N MET A 261 -8.45 -15.05 14.14
CA MET A 261 -7.56 -15.39 13.02
C MET A 261 -7.65 -16.86 12.63
N ASP A 262 -7.73 -17.77 13.60
CA ASP A 262 -7.83 -19.22 13.36
C ASP A 262 -9.17 -19.60 12.72
N GLU A 263 -10.29 -19.03 13.18
CA GLU A 263 -11.61 -19.23 12.59
C GLU A 263 -11.66 -18.69 11.15
N TYR A 264 -11.06 -17.53 10.91
CA TYR A 264 -10.92 -16.97 9.57
C TYR A 264 -10.14 -17.92 8.65
N TYR A 265 -9.06 -18.51 9.15
CA TYR A 265 -8.27 -19.51 8.43
C TYR A 265 -9.08 -20.78 8.11
N GLN A 266 -9.90 -21.28 9.04
CA GLN A 266 -10.72 -22.47 8.76
C GLN A 266 -11.74 -22.23 7.64
N LEU A 267 -12.31 -21.02 7.57
CA LEU A 267 -13.31 -20.67 6.57
C LEU A 267 -12.69 -20.43 5.18
N THR A 268 -11.53 -19.76 5.15
CA THR A 268 -10.97 -19.19 3.92
C THR A 268 -9.69 -19.85 3.42
N GLY A 269 -8.98 -20.56 4.29
CA GLY A 269 -7.61 -21.03 4.03
C GLY A 269 -6.53 -19.94 4.09
N ARG A 270 -6.88 -18.66 4.35
CA ARG A 270 -5.91 -17.58 4.51
C ARG A 270 -5.55 -17.42 5.99
N ARG A 271 -4.28 -17.63 6.32
CA ARG A 271 -3.80 -17.65 7.71
C ARG A 271 -3.20 -16.31 8.08
N TYR A 272 -3.56 -15.83 9.26
CA TYR A 272 -2.94 -14.70 9.94
C TYR A 272 -2.53 -15.14 11.36
N ASP A 273 -1.55 -14.48 11.93
CA ASP A 273 -1.20 -14.59 13.36
C ASP A 273 -0.73 -13.20 13.84
N LEU A 274 -0.38 -13.06 15.12
CA LEU A 274 0.10 -11.80 15.69
C LEU A 274 1.41 -11.32 15.05
N ILE A 275 2.22 -12.27 14.60
CA ILE A 275 3.41 -12.06 13.78
C ILE A 275 3.44 -13.09 12.65
N GLU A 276 4.07 -12.74 11.54
CA GLU A 276 4.28 -13.64 10.41
C GLU A 276 5.78 -13.79 10.16
N PRO A 277 6.40 -14.87 10.67
CA PRO A 277 7.80 -15.18 10.37
C PRO A 277 7.95 -15.75 8.96
N TYR A 278 9.01 -15.36 8.27
CA TYR A 278 9.38 -15.81 6.93
C TYR A 278 10.84 -16.26 6.91
N LYS A 279 11.07 -17.54 6.56
CA LYS A 279 12.41 -18.19 6.51
C LYS A 279 13.25 -18.01 7.79
N MET A 280 12.62 -18.19 8.96
CA MET A 280 13.26 -18.01 10.27
C MET A 280 13.92 -19.27 10.86
N ASP A 281 13.61 -20.47 10.36
CA ASP A 281 14.02 -21.75 10.98
C ASP A 281 15.53 -21.91 11.16
N ASP A 282 16.32 -21.40 10.21
CA ASP A 282 17.79 -21.43 10.21
C ASP A 282 18.44 -20.04 10.12
N ALA A 283 17.65 -18.98 10.32
CA ALA A 283 18.11 -17.61 10.14
C ALA A 283 19.19 -17.24 11.17
N GLU A 284 20.28 -16.62 10.69
CA GLU A 284 21.32 -16.02 11.52
C GLU A 284 21.09 -14.53 11.76
N TYR A 285 20.37 -13.87 10.84
CA TYR A 285 20.03 -12.45 10.90
C TYR A 285 18.54 -12.27 10.62
N ALA A 286 17.88 -11.34 11.30
CA ALA A 286 16.46 -11.06 11.10
C ALA A 286 16.19 -9.61 10.75
N ILE A 287 15.25 -9.38 9.84
CA ILE A 287 14.63 -8.07 9.61
C ILE A 287 13.24 -8.09 10.27
N VAL A 288 12.91 -7.07 11.04
CA VAL A 288 11.57 -6.93 11.67
C VAL A 288 10.95 -5.62 11.23
N CYS A 289 9.72 -5.66 10.70
CA CYS A 289 9.02 -4.47 10.21
C CYS A 289 7.49 -4.65 10.23
N MET A 290 6.76 -3.57 9.93
CA MET A 290 5.30 -3.53 9.85
C MET A 290 4.84 -2.99 8.50
N GLY A 291 3.65 -3.41 8.05
CA GLY A 291 3.01 -2.88 6.86
C GLY A 291 3.66 -3.34 5.55
N GLY A 292 3.47 -2.56 4.49
CA GLY A 292 3.76 -3.00 3.11
C GLY A 292 5.22 -3.27 2.80
N MET A 293 6.15 -2.71 3.60
CA MET A 293 7.57 -2.97 3.41
C MET A 293 7.97 -4.42 3.72
N ALA A 294 7.13 -5.17 4.45
CA ALA A 294 7.42 -6.55 4.82
C ALA A 294 7.47 -7.48 3.62
N GLU A 295 6.55 -7.33 2.64
CA GLU A 295 6.57 -8.14 1.43
C GLU A 295 7.82 -7.87 0.57
N THR A 296 8.25 -6.60 0.49
CA THR A 296 9.52 -6.24 -0.18
C THR A 296 10.71 -6.86 0.55
N ALA A 297 10.69 -6.88 1.89
CA ALA A 297 11.73 -7.54 2.69
C ALA A 297 11.72 -9.06 2.49
N GLU A 298 10.56 -9.70 2.39
CA GLU A 298 10.41 -11.15 2.14
C GLU A 298 11.05 -11.55 0.80
N VAL A 299 10.72 -10.85 -0.30
CA VAL A 299 11.31 -11.17 -1.61
C VAL A 299 12.81 -10.82 -1.68
N THR A 300 13.25 -9.81 -0.93
CA THR A 300 14.69 -9.50 -0.81
C THR A 300 15.42 -10.55 0.03
N CYS A 301 14.76 -11.12 1.04
CA CYS A 301 15.27 -12.23 1.83
C CYS A 301 15.51 -13.46 0.93
N ASP A 302 14.62 -13.74 0.00
CA ASP A 302 14.82 -14.80 -1.00
C ASP A 302 16.08 -14.55 -1.82
N TYR A 303 16.24 -13.35 -2.37
CA TYR A 303 17.45 -12.98 -3.12
C TYR A 303 18.74 -13.10 -2.30
N MET A 304 18.75 -12.60 -1.05
CA MET A 304 19.93 -12.69 -0.17
C MET A 304 20.29 -14.13 0.17
N ARG A 305 19.30 -15.01 0.31
CA ARG A 305 19.54 -16.42 0.60
C ARG A 305 20.04 -17.17 -0.65
N ASP A 306 19.39 -16.95 -1.78
CA ASP A 306 19.61 -17.74 -3.00
C ASP A 306 20.86 -17.27 -3.76
N GLU A 307 21.08 -15.96 -3.88
CA GLU A 307 22.16 -15.37 -4.69
C GLU A 307 23.38 -14.94 -3.86
N MET A 308 23.19 -14.62 -2.57
CA MET A 308 24.27 -14.15 -1.69
C MET A 308 24.68 -15.17 -0.62
N GLY A 309 23.92 -16.26 -0.45
CA GLY A 309 24.19 -17.30 0.55
C GLY A 309 24.04 -16.84 2.01
N LEU A 310 23.32 -15.73 2.25
CA LEU A 310 23.11 -15.18 3.59
C LEU A 310 21.87 -15.78 4.24
N LYS A 311 22.01 -16.34 5.45
CA LYS A 311 20.89 -16.89 6.23
C LYS A 311 20.09 -15.78 6.91
N VAL A 312 19.27 -15.09 6.14
CA VAL A 312 18.38 -14.03 6.63
C VAL A 312 16.97 -14.59 6.79
N GLY A 313 16.21 -14.05 7.74
CA GLY A 313 14.77 -14.21 7.86
C GLY A 313 14.08 -12.86 8.07
N VAL A 314 12.76 -12.83 7.90
CA VAL A 314 11.93 -11.63 8.07
C VAL A 314 10.81 -11.94 9.05
N VAL A 315 10.45 -10.97 9.89
CA VAL A 315 9.26 -11.05 10.74
C VAL A 315 8.40 -9.82 10.50
N HIS A 316 7.21 -10.04 9.94
CA HIS A 316 6.17 -9.01 9.88
C HIS A 316 5.40 -8.99 11.20
N VAL A 317 5.21 -7.80 11.77
CA VAL A 317 4.40 -7.61 12.99
C VAL A 317 3.00 -7.17 12.62
N THR A 318 2.08 -8.14 12.54
CA THR A 318 0.69 -7.93 12.17
C THR A 318 -0.10 -7.26 13.29
N SER A 319 0.18 -7.60 14.56
CA SER A 319 -0.43 -6.97 15.73
C SER A 319 0.60 -6.14 16.50
N PHE A 320 0.37 -4.83 16.61
CA PHE A 320 1.15 -3.97 17.49
C PHE A 320 0.51 -3.87 18.89
N ARG A 321 -0.82 -3.97 18.95
CA ARG A 321 -1.61 -4.10 20.18
C ARG A 321 -2.67 -5.20 19.99
N PRO A 322 -2.77 -6.18 20.90
CA PRO A 322 -1.84 -6.46 22.01
C PRO A 322 -0.43 -6.79 21.50
N PHE A 323 0.60 -6.32 22.20
CA PHE A 323 1.97 -6.48 21.71
C PHE A 323 2.42 -7.96 21.77
N PRO A 324 2.95 -8.56 20.70
CA PRO A 324 3.28 -9.98 20.62
C PRO A 324 4.69 -10.28 21.13
N GLY A 325 5.00 -9.84 22.36
CA GLY A 325 6.34 -9.93 22.92
C GLY A 325 6.88 -11.36 23.01
N ALA A 326 6.07 -12.30 23.50
CA ALA A 326 6.48 -13.70 23.65
C ALA A 326 6.73 -14.37 22.28
N GLU A 327 5.85 -14.11 21.31
CA GLU A 327 5.97 -14.63 19.95
C GLU A 327 7.20 -14.07 19.23
N LEU A 328 7.46 -12.76 19.38
CA LEU A 328 8.65 -12.12 18.82
C LEU A 328 9.93 -12.69 19.42
N VAL A 329 9.97 -12.86 20.75
CA VAL A 329 11.13 -13.48 21.41
C VAL A 329 11.33 -14.91 20.91
N ASP A 330 10.28 -15.71 20.79
CA ASP A 330 10.40 -17.10 20.32
C ASP A 330 10.95 -17.16 18.89
N ALA A 331 10.44 -16.33 17.99
CA ALA A 331 10.91 -16.25 16.61
C ALA A 331 12.36 -15.75 16.49
N LEU A 332 12.79 -14.83 17.36
CA LEU A 332 14.04 -14.09 17.20
C LEU A 332 15.17 -14.58 18.12
N ARG A 333 14.91 -15.40 19.15
CA ARG A 333 15.93 -15.74 20.17
C ARG A 333 17.17 -16.47 19.65
N HIS A 334 17.11 -17.06 18.46
CA HIS A 334 18.19 -17.86 17.87
C HIS A 334 19.09 -17.07 16.90
N VAL A 335 18.68 -15.86 16.51
CA VAL A 335 19.48 -15.05 15.58
C VAL A 335 20.65 -14.35 16.28
N LYS A 336 21.69 -14.00 15.52
CA LYS A 336 22.85 -13.24 16.01
C LYS A 336 22.50 -11.76 16.20
N ALA A 337 21.76 -11.20 15.25
CA ALA A 337 21.37 -9.79 15.21
C ALA A 337 20.02 -9.58 14.52
N ILE A 338 19.36 -8.48 14.89
CA ILE A 338 18.04 -8.07 14.42
C ILE A 338 18.12 -6.63 13.92
N ALA A 339 17.63 -6.37 12.70
CA ALA A 339 17.40 -5.02 12.19
C ALA A 339 15.91 -4.71 12.24
N VAL A 340 15.50 -3.82 13.13
CA VAL A 340 14.12 -3.34 13.23
C VAL A 340 13.98 -2.10 12.35
N VAL A 341 13.20 -2.19 11.27
CA VAL A 341 13.01 -1.11 10.30
C VAL A 341 11.62 -0.51 10.49
N GLU A 342 11.56 0.77 10.84
CA GLU A 342 10.33 1.48 11.21
C GLU A 342 10.03 2.64 10.26
N ARG A 343 8.74 2.80 9.93
CA ARG A 343 8.24 3.87 9.06
C ARG A 343 8.00 5.19 9.79
N MET A 344 8.93 5.55 10.67
CA MET A 344 8.91 6.76 11.48
C MET A 344 10.30 7.02 12.08
N ASP A 345 10.49 8.19 12.67
CA ASP A 345 11.69 8.53 13.42
C ASP A 345 11.34 9.40 14.64
N ASN A 346 11.70 8.92 15.84
CA ASN A 346 11.53 9.65 17.09
C ASN A 346 12.90 9.84 17.78
N PRO A 347 13.66 10.89 17.41
CA PRO A 347 15.05 11.06 17.83
C PRO A 347 15.22 11.40 19.33
N LEU A 348 14.16 11.81 20.01
CA LEU A 348 14.19 12.05 21.46
C LEU A 348 13.76 10.83 22.28
N GLY A 349 13.25 9.79 21.61
CA GLY A 349 12.99 8.50 22.23
C GLY A 349 14.29 7.71 22.44
N GLN A 350 14.31 6.85 23.47
CA GLN A 350 15.42 5.90 23.65
C GLN A 350 15.57 4.97 22.43
N SER A 351 14.45 4.67 21.76
CA SER A 351 14.35 3.93 20.52
C SER A 351 13.00 4.25 19.87
N ASN A 352 12.88 4.01 18.57
CA ASN A 352 11.57 4.02 17.91
C ASN A 352 10.63 2.95 18.54
N PRO A 353 9.29 3.13 18.46
CA PRO A 353 8.34 2.35 19.25
C PRO A 353 8.45 0.83 19.13
N LEU A 354 8.55 0.28 17.92
CA LEU A 354 8.65 -1.16 17.73
C LEU A 354 9.99 -1.69 18.28
N THR A 355 11.08 -0.97 18.01
CA THR A 355 12.40 -1.29 18.58
C THR A 355 12.35 -1.29 20.12
N ALA A 356 11.68 -0.31 20.73
CA ALA A 356 11.56 -0.19 22.18
C ALA A 356 10.80 -1.37 22.79
N GLU A 357 9.68 -1.77 22.18
CA GLU A 357 8.84 -2.88 22.63
C GLU A 357 9.56 -4.24 22.47
N ILE A 358 10.32 -4.44 21.38
CA ILE A 358 11.15 -5.64 21.19
C ILE A 358 12.23 -5.72 22.27
N LYS A 359 12.91 -4.60 22.57
CA LYS A 359 13.90 -4.55 23.66
C LYS A 359 13.26 -4.88 25.01
N SER A 360 12.06 -4.38 25.28
CA SER A 360 11.30 -4.71 26.50
C SER A 360 10.93 -6.19 26.56
N ALA A 361 10.42 -6.76 25.47
CA ALA A 361 10.05 -8.17 25.39
C ALA A 361 11.24 -9.10 25.66
N PHE A 362 12.41 -8.80 25.10
CA PHE A 362 13.62 -9.56 25.42
C PHE A 362 14.09 -9.36 26.87
N ALA A 363 13.93 -8.16 27.45
CA ALA A 363 14.25 -7.94 28.86
C ALA A 363 13.38 -8.83 29.77
N ASP A 364 12.07 -8.91 29.50
CA ASP A 364 11.13 -9.80 30.19
C ASP A 364 11.54 -11.27 30.05
N ALA A 365 11.94 -11.70 28.85
CA ALA A 365 12.40 -13.06 28.59
C ALA A 365 13.70 -13.43 29.34
N ILE A 366 14.62 -12.46 29.51
CA ILE A 366 15.89 -12.66 30.23
C ILE A 366 15.65 -12.83 31.73
N ILE A 367 14.76 -12.01 32.32
CA ILE A 367 14.47 -12.09 33.75
C ILE A 367 13.53 -13.26 34.11
N GLY A 368 12.97 -13.94 33.10
CA GLY A 368 12.12 -15.11 33.27
C GLY A 368 10.66 -14.78 33.59
N THR A 369 10.14 -13.70 33.02
CA THR A 369 8.72 -13.33 33.13
C THR A 369 7.83 -14.49 32.61
N GLU A 370 6.75 -14.79 33.34
CA GLU A 370 5.82 -15.85 32.98
C GLU A 370 5.22 -15.62 31.58
N GLY A 371 5.10 -16.69 30.79
CA GLY A 371 4.60 -16.62 29.41
C GLY A 371 5.63 -16.26 28.35
N TYR A 372 6.85 -15.87 28.73
CA TYR A 372 7.95 -15.64 27.79
C TYR A 372 8.86 -16.87 27.64
N PRO A 373 9.39 -17.13 26.43
CA PRO A 373 10.45 -18.11 26.26
C PRO A 373 11.70 -17.70 27.04
N ARG A 374 12.32 -18.64 27.76
CA ARG A 374 13.54 -18.33 28.51
C ARG A 374 14.71 -18.11 27.56
N VAL A 375 15.38 -16.97 27.69
CA VAL A 375 16.57 -16.64 26.90
C VAL A 375 17.73 -16.25 27.81
N HIS A 376 18.96 -16.59 27.39
CA HIS A 376 20.19 -16.30 28.14
C HIS A 376 21.09 -15.27 27.43
N ARG A 377 20.73 -14.89 26.21
CA ARG A 377 21.44 -13.94 25.38
C ARG A 377 20.44 -13.05 24.66
N LEU A 378 20.75 -11.76 24.60
CA LEU A 378 20.08 -10.79 23.75
C LEU A 378 20.77 -10.78 22.37
N PRO A 379 20.05 -11.03 21.26
CA PRO A 379 20.56 -10.73 19.92
C PRO A 379 20.91 -9.24 19.81
N VAL A 380 21.88 -8.89 18.99
CA VAL A 380 22.22 -7.47 18.81
C VAL A 380 21.08 -6.79 18.05
N ILE A 381 20.44 -5.78 18.68
CA ILE A 381 19.30 -5.06 18.07
C ILE A 381 19.79 -3.76 17.44
N TYR A 382 19.53 -3.61 16.15
CA TYR A 382 19.73 -2.41 15.35
C TYR A 382 18.38 -1.75 15.04
N SER A 383 18.37 -0.43 14.99
CA SER A 383 17.17 0.38 14.74
C SER A 383 17.35 1.20 13.47
N GLY A 384 16.47 1.00 12.51
CA GLY A 384 16.47 1.66 11.21
C GLY A 384 15.24 2.54 11.04
N ALA A 385 15.44 3.80 10.64
CA ALA A 385 14.35 4.66 10.17
C ALA A 385 14.32 4.68 8.63
N ALA A 386 13.18 4.33 8.04
CA ALA A 386 13.03 4.20 6.59
C ALA A 386 11.60 4.48 6.14
N GLY A 387 11.42 4.90 4.89
CA GLY A 387 10.08 4.94 4.30
C GLY A 387 9.12 6.02 4.81
N LEU A 388 9.61 6.98 5.61
CA LEU A 388 8.85 8.14 6.08
C LEU A 388 8.31 8.94 4.88
N GLY A 389 7.02 9.25 4.89
CA GLY A 389 6.39 10.02 3.82
C GLY A 389 6.36 9.28 2.47
N SER A 390 6.16 7.96 2.49
CA SER A 390 6.31 7.05 1.33
C SER A 390 7.62 7.23 0.56
N ARG A 391 8.72 7.58 1.25
CA ARG A 391 10.05 7.36 0.67
C ARG A 391 10.19 5.87 0.33
N ASP A 392 10.78 5.55 -0.82
CA ASP A 392 10.96 4.15 -1.18
C ASP A 392 11.89 3.43 -0.19
N VAL A 393 11.50 2.20 0.14
CA VAL A 393 12.36 1.22 0.82
C VAL A 393 12.49 0.04 -0.13
N ARG A 394 13.67 -0.13 -0.68
CA ARG A 394 13.95 -0.99 -1.82
C ARG A 394 14.74 -2.24 -1.39
N PRO A 395 14.90 -3.23 -2.28
CA PRO A 395 15.76 -4.38 -2.00
C PRO A 395 17.17 -4.00 -1.54
N GLY A 396 17.79 -3.01 -2.20
CA GLY A 396 19.11 -2.53 -1.78
C GLY A 396 19.17 -1.96 -0.37
N ASP A 397 18.07 -1.40 0.15
CA ASP A 397 18.00 -0.90 1.52
C ASP A 397 17.98 -2.03 2.56
N PHE A 398 17.27 -3.13 2.28
CA PHE A 398 17.26 -4.30 3.16
C PHE A 398 18.58 -5.06 3.14
N ILE A 399 19.22 -5.16 1.97
CA ILE A 399 20.57 -5.71 1.84
C ILE A 399 21.56 -4.87 2.66
N ALA A 400 21.48 -3.53 2.56
CA ALA A 400 22.31 -2.64 3.34
C ALA A 400 22.11 -2.83 4.85
N ALA A 401 20.87 -2.97 5.31
CA ALA A 401 20.56 -3.24 6.72
C ALA A 401 21.17 -4.56 7.22
N VAL A 402 21.14 -5.62 6.41
CA VAL A 402 21.76 -6.91 6.75
C VAL A 402 23.28 -6.81 6.75
N ASN A 403 23.89 -6.17 5.76
CA ASN A 403 25.33 -5.94 5.71
C ASN A 403 25.81 -5.16 6.94
N ASN A 404 25.06 -4.14 7.38
CA ASN A 404 25.36 -3.40 8.60
C ASN A 404 25.34 -4.28 9.87
N MET A 405 24.49 -5.31 9.91
CA MET A 405 24.52 -6.30 11.00
C MET A 405 25.74 -7.21 10.92
N ILE A 406 26.11 -7.66 9.72
CA ILE A 406 27.27 -8.54 9.48
C ILE A 406 28.58 -7.83 9.82
N GLU A 407 28.70 -6.56 9.42
CA GLU A 407 29.90 -5.72 9.62
C GLU A 407 29.97 -5.10 11.02
N GLU A 408 29.02 -5.40 11.90
CA GLU A 408 28.91 -4.82 13.24
C GLU A 408 28.87 -3.28 13.25
N GLY A 409 28.21 -2.69 12.24
CA GLY A 409 28.14 -1.25 12.04
C GLY A 409 27.26 -0.48 13.05
N PRO A 410 26.90 0.78 12.77
CA PRO A 410 26.12 1.63 13.67
C PRO A 410 24.80 1.00 14.12
N ARG A 411 24.49 1.11 15.42
CA ARG A 411 23.24 0.59 16.03
C ARG A 411 21.99 1.30 15.54
N PHE A 412 22.09 2.59 15.24
CA PHE A 412 21.04 3.36 14.59
C PHE A 412 21.48 3.70 13.17
N PHE A 413 20.56 3.58 12.22
CA PHE A 413 20.83 3.91 10.82
C PHE A 413 19.57 4.43 10.11
N THR A 414 19.76 5.03 8.93
CA THR A 414 18.68 5.45 8.05
C THR A 414 18.82 4.79 6.68
N LEU A 415 17.70 4.62 5.96
CA LEU A 415 17.65 4.01 4.63
C LEU A 415 17.00 4.96 3.61
N GLY A 416 17.35 4.82 2.33
CA GLY A 416 16.73 5.56 1.23
C GLY A 416 17.04 7.07 1.16
N ILE A 417 17.94 7.62 1.97
CA ILE A 417 18.29 9.05 2.02
C ILE A 417 19.80 9.30 2.08
N THR A 418 20.24 10.51 1.76
CA THR A 418 21.65 10.92 1.93
C THR A 418 21.85 11.60 3.30
N HIS A 419 22.48 10.88 4.24
CA HIS A 419 22.75 11.35 5.60
C HIS A 419 23.97 10.64 6.20
N PRO A 420 24.70 11.20 7.19
CA PRO A 420 25.79 10.49 7.86
C PRO A 420 25.40 9.19 8.57
N THR A 421 24.12 9.01 8.91
CA THR A 421 23.60 7.74 9.45
C THR A 421 23.06 6.80 8.37
N ALA A 422 23.10 7.21 7.10
CA ALA A 422 22.54 6.40 6.02
C ALA A 422 23.48 5.24 5.68
N LEU A 423 22.90 4.06 5.47
CA LEU A 423 23.66 2.91 4.95
C LEU A 423 23.82 3.02 3.44
N ASP A 424 24.89 2.45 2.90
CA ASP A 424 25.10 2.38 1.46
C ASP A 424 24.17 1.34 0.84
N ASN A 425 23.23 1.82 0.03
CA ASN A 425 22.27 1.01 -0.73
C ASN A 425 22.58 1.03 -2.24
N SER A 426 23.85 1.23 -2.61
CA SER A 426 24.30 1.32 -4.00
C SER A 426 24.03 0.05 -4.82
N PHE A 427 23.98 -1.11 -4.18
CA PHE A 427 23.56 -2.37 -4.78
C PHE A 427 22.06 -2.60 -4.58
N ASP A 428 21.29 -2.51 -5.68
CA ASP A 428 19.83 -2.68 -5.68
C ASP A 428 19.44 -3.67 -6.81
N PRO A 429 19.30 -4.97 -6.50
CA PRO A 429 19.03 -6.01 -7.49
C PRO A 429 17.57 -6.01 -7.97
N ASP A 430 17.34 -6.63 -9.12
CA ASP A 430 15.98 -6.95 -9.59
C ASP A 430 15.48 -8.20 -8.86
N VAL A 431 14.52 -8.02 -7.95
CA VAL A 431 13.91 -9.10 -7.17
C VAL A 431 12.51 -9.47 -7.68
N ARG A 432 12.11 -8.95 -8.84
CA ARG A 432 10.81 -9.32 -9.44
C ARG A 432 10.84 -10.79 -9.84
N THR A 433 9.68 -11.45 -9.78
CA THR A 433 9.55 -12.82 -10.27
C THR A 433 10.00 -12.92 -11.73
N PRO A 434 10.76 -13.95 -12.12
CA PRO A 434 11.11 -14.19 -13.52
C PRO A 434 9.88 -14.15 -14.44
N GLY A 435 10.02 -13.51 -15.60
CA GLY A 435 8.92 -13.37 -16.57
C GLY A 435 7.91 -12.25 -16.27
N SER A 436 8.10 -11.51 -15.17
CA SER A 436 7.38 -10.26 -14.86
C SER A 436 7.52 -9.24 -15.98
N PHE A 437 6.48 -8.44 -16.17
CA PHE A 437 6.46 -7.33 -17.10
C PHE A 437 5.99 -6.07 -16.37
N SER A 438 6.86 -5.07 -16.31
CA SER A 438 6.65 -3.83 -15.59
C SER A 438 6.60 -2.64 -16.53
N MET A 439 5.67 -1.74 -16.25
CA MET A 439 5.42 -0.49 -16.95
C MET A 439 5.60 0.70 -16.01
N ARG A 440 6.37 1.70 -16.44
CA ARG A 440 6.39 3.02 -15.80
C ARG A 440 5.95 4.10 -16.77
N GLY A 441 4.72 4.55 -16.62
CA GLY A 441 4.18 5.63 -17.44
C GLY A 441 4.48 7.00 -16.89
N HIS A 442 4.78 7.94 -17.79
CA HIS A 442 4.94 9.36 -17.49
C HIS A 442 3.80 10.13 -18.15
N SER A 443 3.05 10.85 -17.34
CA SER A 443 1.86 11.59 -17.76
C SER A 443 1.82 12.97 -17.10
N VAL A 444 0.80 13.74 -17.42
CA VAL A 444 0.50 15.04 -16.80
C VAL A 444 -0.75 14.94 -15.94
N GLY A 445 -0.75 15.61 -14.78
CA GLY A 445 -1.91 15.72 -13.91
C GLY A 445 -3.13 16.27 -14.66
N GLY A 446 -4.23 15.51 -14.66
CA GLY A 446 -5.46 15.83 -15.40
C GLY A 446 -5.71 14.96 -16.64
N PHE A 447 -4.72 14.17 -17.09
CA PHE A 447 -4.86 13.33 -18.30
C PHE A 447 -5.55 11.97 -18.05
N GLY A 448 -5.96 11.68 -16.82
CA GLY A 448 -6.64 10.42 -16.48
C GLY A 448 -5.71 9.20 -16.37
N SER A 449 -4.40 9.40 -16.19
CA SER A 449 -3.40 8.33 -16.09
C SER A 449 -3.66 7.33 -14.97
N VAL A 450 -4.11 7.78 -13.80
CA VAL A 450 -4.45 6.90 -12.67
C VAL A 450 -5.57 5.92 -13.05
N THR A 451 -6.67 6.45 -13.62
CA THR A 451 -7.80 5.63 -14.08
C THR A 451 -7.37 4.70 -15.21
N THR A 452 -6.53 5.19 -16.12
CA THR A 452 -5.97 4.39 -17.21
C THR A 452 -5.17 3.21 -16.68
N ASN A 453 -4.28 3.47 -15.72
CA ASN A 453 -3.44 2.44 -15.12
C ASN A 453 -4.29 1.35 -14.45
N LYS A 454 -5.33 1.75 -13.72
CA LYS A 454 -6.31 0.82 -13.12
C LYS A 454 -7.01 -0.03 -14.17
N VAL A 455 -7.49 0.59 -15.25
CA VAL A 455 -8.16 -0.12 -16.36
C VAL A 455 -7.22 -1.11 -17.04
N ILE A 456 -5.98 -0.70 -17.34
CA ILE A 456 -4.98 -1.61 -17.93
C ILE A 456 -4.71 -2.78 -16.99
N ALA A 457 -4.44 -2.53 -15.70
CA ALA A 457 -4.18 -3.58 -14.72
C ALA A 457 -5.35 -4.57 -14.61
N THR A 458 -6.58 -4.07 -14.45
CA THR A 458 -7.78 -4.92 -14.37
C THR A 458 -7.99 -5.74 -15.65
N ILE A 459 -7.81 -5.16 -16.83
CA ILE A 459 -7.94 -5.89 -18.10
C ILE A 459 -6.85 -6.96 -18.20
N VAL A 460 -5.62 -6.65 -17.84
CA VAL A 460 -4.51 -7.61 -17.89
C VAL A 460 -4.76 -8.77 -16.94
N GLY A 461 -5.19 -8.49 -15.71
CA GLY A 461 -5.54 -9.52 -14.72
C GLY A 461 -6.71 -10.39 -15.18
N ASP A 462 -7.82 -9.77 -15.60
CA ASP A 462 -9.05 -10.48 -16.00
C ASP A 462 -8.85 -11.30 -17.30
N LEU A 463 -8.07 -10.81 -18.27
CA LEU A 463 -7.94 -11.43 -19.59
C LEU A 463 -6.81 -12.47 -19.67
N PHE A 464 -5.68 -12.20 -19.02
CA PHE A 464 -4.50 -13.04 -19.12
C PHE A 464 -4.27 -13.91 -17.89
N ASP A 465 -5.13 -13.81 -16.87
CA ASP A 465 -5.04 -14.58 -15.62
C ASP A 465 -3.63 -14.45 -15.03
N LEU A 466 -3.25 -13.19 -14.82
CA LEU A 466 -1.97 -12.76 -14.25
C LEU A 466 -2.22 -12.03 -12.94
N TYR A 467 -1.25 -12.11 -12.04
CA TYR A 467 -1.15 -11.19 -10.92
C TYR A 467 -0.73 -9.83 -11.45
N VAL A 468 -1.45 -8.80 -11.04
CA VAL A 468 -1.20 -7.42 -11.37
C VAL A 468 -1.05 -6.62 -10.09
N GLN A 469 -0.10 -5.68 -10.11
CA GLN A 469 0.05 -4.67 -9.10
C GLN A 469 0.16 -3.33 -9.79
N ALA A 470 -0.67 -2.35 -9.42
CA ALA A 470 -0.68 -1.04 -10.07
C ALA A 470 -0.89 0.08 -9.07
N TYR A 471 -0.01 1.08 -9.10
CA TYR A 471 -0.07 2.21 -8.19
C TYR A 471 0.43 3.50 -8.86
N PRO A 472 -0.25 4.63 -8.64
CA PRO A 472 0.20 5.92 -9.09
C PRO A 472 1.16 6.58 -8.08
N LYS A 473 2.06 7.43 -8.59
CA LYS A 473 2.82 8.38 -7.78
C LYS A 473 2.14 9.74 -7.83
N TYR A 474 1.55 10.13 -6.71
CA TYR A 474 0.92 11.43 -6.56
C TYR A 474 1.97 12.48 -6.22
N GLY A 475 1.90 13.64 -6.89
CA GLY A 475 2.59 14.86 -6.47
C GLY A 475 1.66 15.75 -5.65
N SER A 476 2.20 16.84 -5.10
CA SER A 476 1.44 17.83 -4.33
C SER A 476 0.48 18.67 -5.18
N GLU A 477 0.72 18.79 -6.49
CA GLU A 477 -0.08 19.60 -7.41
C GLU A 477 -1.27 18.84 -8.01
N LYS A 478 -2.42 19.53 -8.11
CA LYS A 478 -3.67 18.91 -8.60
C LYS A 478 -3.70 18.72 -10.13
N LYS A 479 -3.01 19.55 -10.91
CA LYS A 479 -2.98 19.49 -12.39
C LYS A 479 -1.65 20.03 -12.95
N GLY A 480 -1.31 19.62 -14.17
CA GLY A 480 -0.25 20.26 -14.96
C GLY A 480 1.20 19.81 -14.66
N LEU A 481 1.47 19.23 -13.48
CA LEU A 481 2.79 18.66 -13.21
C LEU A 481 2.92 17.21 -13.73
N PRO A 482 4.17 16.78 -14.02
CA PRO A 482 4.47 15.39 -14.32
C PRO A 482 3.99 14.44 -13.21
N THR A 483 3.32 13.37 -13.60
CA THR A 483 2.92 12.27 -12.72
C THR A 483 3.45 10.96 -13.31
N THR A 484 3.93 10.09 -12.43
CA THR A 484 4.39 8.77 -12.79
C THR A 484 3.40 7.75 -12.27
N TYR A 485 3.18 6.67 -13.01
CA TYR A 485 2.40 5.54 -12.55
C TYR A 485 3.09 4.24 -12.92
N TYR A 486 2.84 3.22 -12.11
CA TYR A 486 3.53 1.95 -12.14
C TYR A 486 2.52 0.83 -12.30
N MET A 487 2.87 -0.17 -13.09
CA MET A 487 2.15 -1.43 -13.13
C MET A 487 3.13 -2.57 -13.36
N THR A 488 2.93 -3.68 -12.67
CA THR A 488 3.61 -4.95 -12.93
C THR A 488 2.56 -6.00 -13.18
N ALA A 489 2.81 -6.90 -14.13
CA ALA A 489 2.06 -8.11 -14.33
C ALA A 489 3.01 -9.31 -14.27
N ALA A 490 2.63 -10.38 -13.57
CA ALA A 490 3.43 -11.57 -13.36
C ALA A 490 2.55 -12.82 -13.25
N GLU A 491 3.15 -14.00 -13.43
CA GLU A 491 2.46 -15.29 -13.26
C GLU A 491 2.36 -15.68 -11.78
N GLU A 492 3.17 -15.09 -10.92
CA GLU A 492 3.17 -15.29 -9.46
C GLU A 492 2.81 -13.98 -8.73
N PRO A 493 2.40 -14.07 -7.45
CA PRO A 493 2.10 -12.88 -6.63
C PRO A 493 3.25 -11.86 -6.59
N ILE A 494 2.92 -10.60 -6.83
CA ILE A 494 3.88 -9.49 -6.85
C ILE A 494 4.04 -8.95 -5.43
N ARG A 495 5.25 -9.00 -4.89
CA ARG A 495 5.56 -8.64 -3.48
C ARG A 495 6.39 -7.35 -3.32
N THR A 496 6.54 -6.56 -4.38
CA THR A 496 7.43 -5.38 -4.38
C THR A 496 6.65 -4.07 -4.19
N HIS A 497 6.56 -3.57 -2.96
CA HIS A 497 5.88 -2.31 -2.63
C HIS A 497 6.84 -1.10 -2.63
N CYS A 498 7.54 -0.90 -3.74
CA CYS A 498 8.50 0.20 -3.93
C CYS A 498 8.62 0.60 -5.40
N GLU A 499 9.15 1.80 -5.68
CA GLU A 499 9.39 2.26 -7.04
C GLU A 499 10.24 1.31 -7.90
N MET A 500 9.77 1.08 -9.12
CA MET A 500 10.41 0.17 -10.08
C MET A 500 11.69 0.80 -10.68
N ASN A 501 12.83 0.14 -10.45
CA ASN A 501 14.09 0.43 -11.15
C ASN A 501 14.27 -0.40 -12.42
N PHE A 502 13.47 -1.45 -12.60
CA PHE A 502 13.53 -2.34 -13.75
C PHE A 502 12.16 -2.35 -14.40
N VAL A 503 12.09 -1.94 -15.66
CA VAL A 503 10.83 -1.88 -16.44
C VAL A 503 11.06 -2.27 -17.90
N GLU A 504 10.06 -2.86 -18.52
CA GLU A 504 10.07 -3.31 -19.91
C GLU A 504 9.34 -2.32 -20.83
N PHE A 505 8.42 -1.52 -20.28
CA PHE A 505 7.63 -0.55 -21.05
C PHE A 505 7.55 0.83 -20.39
N VAL A 506 7.84 1.88 -21.16
CA VAL A 506 7.75 3.28 -20.71
C VAL A 506 6.87 4.08 -21.66
N PRO A 507 5.58 4.31 -21.34
CA PRO A 507 4.76 5.22 -22.11
C PRO A 507 4.92 6.67 -21.66
N LEU A 508 5.18 7.56 -22.62
CA LEU A 508 5.28 9.00 -22.44
C LEU A 508 4.06 9.67 -23.08
N ASN A 509 3.11 10.08 -22.25
CA ASN A 509 1.94 10.83 -22.71
C ASN A 509 2.29 12.29 -23.08
N ASP A 510 3.49 12.75 -22.70
CA ASP A 510 4.05 14.03 -23.09
C ASP A 510 5.58 13.91 -23.22
N VAL A 511 6.13 14.29 -24.38
CA VAL A 511 7.57 14.29 -24.66
C VAL A 511 8.35 15.28 -23.79
N ASN A 512 7.68 16.26 -23.16
CA ASN A 512 8.28 17.15 -22.18
C ASN A 512 8.87 16.40 -20.97
N ALA A 513 8.50 15.14 -20.74
CA ALA A 513 9.14 14.29 -19.73
C ALA A 513 10.67 14.21 -19.90
N PHE A 514 11.20 14.32 -21.12
CA PHE A 514 12.64 14.36 -21.36
C PHE A 514 13.33 15.65 -20.90
N SER A 515 12.57 16.74 -20.74
CA SER A 515 13.06 18.03 -20.27
C SER A 515 13.08 18.11 -18.73
N THR A 516 12.24 17.33 -18.05
CA THR A 516 12.11 17.33 -16.59
C THR A 516 12.96 16.24 -15.90
N GLY A 517 13.47 15.27 -16.65
CA GLY A 517 14.35 14.22 -16.14
C GLY A 517 14.70 13.19 -17.21
N ASN A 518 15.22 12.03 -16.78
CA ASN A 518 15.46 10.90 -17.68
C ASN A 518 14.34 9.86 -17.54
N PRO A 519 13.31 9.89 -18.40
CA PRO A 519 12.20 8.94 -18.31
C PRO A 519 12.58 7.52 -18.72
N LEU A 520 13.77 7.30 -19.32
CA LEU A 520 14.30 5.99 -19.72
C LEU A 520 15.11 5.30 -18.61
N LYS A 521 15.30 5.94 -17.45
CA LYS A 521 16.05 5.37 -16.33
C LYS A 521 15.42 4.04 -15.89
N GLY A 522 16.18 2.94 -15.92
CA GLY A 522 15.67 1.63 -15.50
C GLY A 522 14.95 0.83 -16.57
N LEU A 523 14.73 1.40 -17.77
CA LEU A 523 14.21 0.64 -18.91
C LEU A 523 15.24 -0.40 -19.34
N GLN A 524 14.82 -1.66 -19.40
CA GLN A 524 15.69 -2.80 -19.71
C GLN A 524 16.19 -2.76 -21.17
N PRO A 525 17.37 -3.34 -21.47
CA PRO A 525 17.81 -3.52 -22.85
C PRO A 525 16.75 -4.25 -23.69
N GLY A 526 16.50 -3.78 -24.92
CA GLY A 526 15.41 -4.29 -25.76
C GLY A 526 13.99 -3.86 -25.33
N GLY A 527 13.87 -3.10 -24.23
CA GLY A 527 12.60 -2.57 -23.75
C GLY A 527 11.97 -1.56 -24.73
N THR A 528 10.71 -1.23 -24.50
CA THR A 528 9.93 -0.37 -25.41
C THR A 528 9.58 0.96 -24.76
N VAL A 529 9.76 2.05 -25.50
CA VAL A 529 9.24 3.39 -25.16
C VAL A 529 8.11 3.75 -26.12
N PHE A 530 7.00 4.24 -25.59
CA PHE A 530 5.92 4.81 -26.39
C PHE A 530 5.92 6.34 -26.28
N LEU A 531 5.76 7.03 -27.41
CA LEU A 531 5.76 8.48 -27.52
C LEU A 531 4.41 8.98 -28.04
N GLN A 532 3.79 9.87 -27.27
CA GLN A 532 2.71 10.71 -27.78
C GLN A 532 3.26 11.68 -28.84
N ALA A 533 2.92 11.45 -30.12
CA ALA A 533 3.43 12.25 -31.24
C ALA A 533 2.34 12.49 -32.29
N SER A 534 2.13 13.76 -32.67
CA SER A 534 1.20 14.15 -33.73
C SER A 534 1.78 14.02 -35.15
N ASN A 535 3.10 13.90 -35.27
CA ASN A 535 3.77 13.70 -36.55
C ASN A 535 3.76 12.22 -36.93
N THR A 536 3.45 11.93 -38.20
CA THR A 536 3.44 10.57 -38.75
C THR A 536 4.77 10.17 -39.42
N ASP A 537 5.66 11.15 -39.68
CA ASP A 537 6.98 10.90 -40.24
C ASP A 537 7.95 10.38 -39.14
N PRO A 538 8.44 9.12 -39.24
CA PRO A 538 9.31 8.54 -38.22
C PRO A 538 10.65 9.29 -38.07
N GLN A 539 11.16 9.93 -39.12
CA GLN A 539 12.39 10.71 -39.05
C GLN A 539 12.20 11.95 -38.18
N ALA A 540 11.12 12.70 -38.41
CA ALA A 540 10.80 13.89 -37.64
C ALA A 540 10.48 13.57 -36.16
N VAL A 541 9.81 12.44 -35.89
CA VAL A 541 9.58 11.98 -34.51
C VAL A 541 10.91 11.63 -33.83
N TRP A 542 11.80 10.93 -34.53
CA TRP A 542 13.13 10.59 -34.02
C TRP A 542 13.95 11.84 -33.69
N GLU A 543 14.00 12.81 -34.59
CA GLU A 543 14.74 14.06 -34.40
C GLU A 543 14.23 14.92 -33.24
N GLY A 544 12.93 14.80 -32.90
CA GLY A 544 12.31 15.46 -31.75
C GLY A 544 12.73 14.91 -30.38
N ILE A 545 13.30 13.70 -30.31
CA ILE A 545 13.80 13.12 -29.06
C ILE A 545 15.15 13.74 -28.70
N PRO A 546 15.42 14.21 -27.47
CA PRO A 546 16.71 14.81 -27.13
C PRO A 546 17.90 13.87 -27.35
N ALA A 547 19.05 14.42 -27.73
CA ALA A 547 20.25 13.64 -28.11
C ALA A 547 20.72 12.65 -27.03
N TYR A 548 20.62 13.01 -25.74
CA TYR A 548 20.97 12.10 -24.65
C TYR A 548 20.05 10.87 -24.59
N ALA A 549 18.76 11.05 -24.90
CA ALA A 549 17.76 9.98 -24.89
C ALA A 549 17.89 9.12 -26.14
N ARG A 550 18.15 9.70 -27.32
CA ARG A 550 18.48 8.96 -28.55
C ARG A 550 19.68 8.05 -28.37
N ARG A 551 20.71 8.53 -27.66
CA ARG A 551 21.86 7.70 -27.27
C ARG A 551 21.44 6.52 -26.40
N ILE A 552 20.66 6.74 -25.34
CA ILE A 552 20.20 5.65 -24.45
C ILE A 552 19.38 4.63 -25.26
N ILE A 553 18.49 5.09 -26.14
CA ILE A 553 17.69 4.24 -27.03
C ILE A 553 18.60 3.35 -27.89
N ARG A 554 19.63 3.92 -28.51
CA ARG A 554 20.57 3.16 -29.34
C ARG A 554 21.42 2.19 -28.51
N ASP A 555 22.04 2.68 -27.45
CA ASP A 555 22.95 1.91 -26.59
C ASP A 555 22.23 0.69 -25.97
N LYS A 556 20.97 0.86 -25.58
CA LYS A 556 20.13 -0.21 -25.02
C LYS A 556 19.30 -0.97 -26.04
N LYS A 557 19.40 -0.64 -27.34
CA LYS A 557 18.59 -1.22 -28.43
C LYS A 557 17.09 -1.18 -28.14
N LEU A 558 16.60 -0.04 -27.65
CA LEU A 558 15.20 0.14 -27.30
C LEU A 558 14.32 0.24 -28.55
N ARG A 559 13.10 -0.25 -28.45
CA ARG A 559 12.05 -0.07 -29.45
C ARG A 559 11.33 1.25 -29.20
N VAL A 560 11.07 2.02 -30.26
CA VAL A 560 10.40 3.32 -30.14
C VAL A 560 9.08 3.27 -30.89
N LEU A 561 7.99 3.23 -30.12
CA LEU A 561 6.63 3.31 -30.64
C LEU A 561 6.11 4.74 -30.56
N TYR A 562 5.27 5.15 -31.50
CA TYR A 562 4.63 6.45 -31.47
C TYR A 562 3.23 6.44 -32.07
N LEU A 563 2.37 7.32 -31.55
CA LEU A 563 1.00 7.53 -32.02
C LEU A 563 0.45 8.87 -31.50
N ASP A 564 -0.46 9.50 -32.24
CA ASP A 564 -1.23 10.65 -31.73
C ASP A 564 -2.45 10.20 -30.91
N ALA A 565 -2.20 9.62 -29.73
CA ALA A 565 -3.25 9.16 -28.83
C ALA A 565 -4.20 10.29 -28.40
N ALA A 566 -3.68 11.51 -28.18
CA ALA A 566 -4.52 12.66 -27.86
C ALA A 566 -5.39 13.11 -29.04
N GLY A 567 -4.87 13.08 -30.28
CA GLY A 567 -5.63 13.35 -31.49
C GLY A 567 -6.76 12.35 -31.69
N ILE A 568 -6.46 11.05 -31.57
CA ILE A 568 -7.46 9.97 -31.64
C ILE A 568 -8.56 10.19 -30.61
N ALA A 569 -8.20 10.43 -29.34
CA ALA A 569 -9.15 10.64 -28.27
C ALA A 569 -10.06 11.86 -28.51
N ARG A 570 -9.52 12.97 -29.04
CA ARG A 570 -10.32 14.16 -29.42
C ARG A 570 -11.34 13.87 -30.52
N THR A 571 -10.98 13.04 -31.50
CA THR A 571 -11.86 12.71 -32.62
C THR A 571 -12.93 11.68 -32.24
N VAL A 572 -12.60 10.72 -31.37
CA VAL A 572 -13.49 9.61 -31.02
C VAL A 572 -14.45 9.97 -29.88
N ALA A 573 -14.00 10.74 -28.89
CA ALA A 573 -14.81 11.00 -27.70
C ALA A 573 -16.03 11.87 -28.02
N SER A 574 -17.23 11.31 -27.80
CA SER A 574 -18.50 12.03 -27.93
C SER A 574 -18.74 13.07 -26.83
N VAL A 575 -18.06 12.93 -25.69
CA VAL A 575 -18.20 13.82 -24.53
C VAL A 575 -16.94 14.70 -24.38
N PRO A 576 -17.07 16.04 -24.30
CA PRO A 576 -15.91 16.94 -24.20
C PRO A 576 -14.93 16.61 -23.07
N ASP A 577 -15.43 16.28 -21.87
CA ASP A 577 -14.60 15.93 -20.71
C ASP A 577 -13.78 14.64 -20.89
N LEU A 578 -14.15 13.80 -21.85
CA LEU A 578 -13.48 12.52 -22.14
C LEU A 578 -12.41 12.66 -23.21
N GLN A 579 -12.42 13.72 -24.02
CA GLN A 579 -11.44 13.95 -25.09
C GLN A 579 -9.99 13.92 -24.58
N VAL A 580 -9.75 14.42 -23.37
CA VAL A 580 -8.42 14.39 -22.75
C VAL A 580 -8.15 13.07 -22.03
N ARG A 581 -9.17 12.42 -21.45
CA ARG A 581 -8.99 11.21 -20.63
C ARG A 581 -8.87 9.93 -21.45
N MET A 582 -9.51 9.89 -22.62
CA MET A 582 -9.53 8.71 -23.50
C MET A 582 -8.18 8.44 -24.18
N GLN A 583 -7.22 9.36 -24.14
CA GLN A 583 -5.86 9.10 -24.66
C GLN A 583 -5.21 7.90 -23.94
N GLY A 584 -5.53 7.68 -22.66
CA GLY A 584 -5.05 6.51 -21.94
C GLY A 584 -5.68 5.19 -22.39
N ILE A 585 -6.91 5.24 -22.93
CA ILE A 585 -7.59 4.08 -23.51
C ILE A 585 -7.01 3.75 -24.89
N VAL A 586 -6.55 4.76 -25.64
CA VAL A 586 -5.73 4.52 -26.84
C VAL A 586 -4.41 3.84 -26.45
N LEU A 587 -3.76 4.32 -25.37
CA LEU A 587 -2.54 3.69 -24.84
C LEU A 587 -2.77 2.23 -24.41
N LEU A 588 -3.95 1.87 -23.88
CA LEU A 588 -4.29 0.45 -23.63
C LEU A 588 -4.20 -0.39 -24.92
N GLY A 589 -4.69 0.12 -26.05
CA GLY A 589 -4.55 -0.57 -27.35
C GLY A 589 -3.10 -0.77 -27.75
N VAL A 590 -2.27 0.27 -27.58
CA VAL A 590 -0.82 0.21 -27.81
C VAL A 590 -0.15 -0.82 -26.89
N PHE A 591 -0.50 -0.79 -25.61
CA PHE A 591 0.03 -1.69 -24.59
C PHE A 591 -0.29 -3.16 -24.96
N LEU A 592 -1.55 -3.46 -25.29
CA LEU A 592 -1.96 -4.81 -25.69
C LEU A 592 -1.23 -5.28 -26.96
N LYS A 593 -0.97 -4.40 -27.92
CA LYS A 593 -0.22 -4.73 -29.14
C LYS A 593 1.25 -5.05 -28.87
N THR A 594 1.83 -4.37 -27.88
CA THR A 594 3.29 -4.36 -27.64
C THR A 594 3.73 -5.41 -26.63
N THR A 595 2.84 -5.78 -25.70
CA THR A 595 3.14 -6.72 -24.63
C THR A 595 3.20 -8.17 -25.13
N PRO A 596 4.02 -9.02 -24.50
CA PRO A 596 4.17 -10.42 -24.90
C PRO A 596 2.94 -11.29 -24.54
N PHE A 597 1.93 -10.72 -23.87
CA PHE A 597 0.82 -11.50 -23.30
C PHE A 597 -0.06 -12.17 -24.35
N LEU A 598 -0.24 -11.53 -25.52
CA LEU A 598 -1.02 -12.10 -26.63
C LEU A 598 -0.37 -13.37 -27.19
N GLU A 599 0.95 -13.31 -27.41
CA GLU A 599 1.71 -14.45 -27.93
C GLU A 599 1.71 -15.62 -26.92
N ARG A 600 1.85 -15.31 -25.61
CA ARG A 600 1.83 -16.31 -24.54
C ARG A 600 0.50 -17.06 -24.44
N ARG A 601 -0.65 -16.36 -24.55
CA ARG A 601 -1.99 -16.96 -24.45
C ARG A 601 -2.59 -17.43 -25.78
N LYS A 602 -1.90 -17.20 -26.91
CA LYS A 602 -2.34 -17.58 -28.28
C LYS A 602 -3.75 -17.08 -28.62
N LEU A 603 -4.14 -15.90 -28.11
CA LEU A 603 -5.44 -15.30 -28.40
C LEU A 603 -5.45 -14.69 -29.80
N THR A 604 -6.56 -14.87 -30.52
CA THR A 604 -6.82 -14.14 -31.76
C THR A 604 -7.15 -12.66 -31.43
N GLN A 605 -7.03 -11.79 -32.44
CA GLN A 605 -7.39 -10.38 -32.27
C GLN A 605 -8.87 -10.19 -31.93
N ASP A 606 -9.76 -11.04 -32.44
CA ASP A 606 -11.19 -10.97 -32.16
C ASP A 606 -11.51 -11.37 -30.71
N GLU A 607 -10.88 -12.44 -30.21
CA GLU A 607 -11.02 -12.87 -28.81
C GLU A 607 -10.48 -11.81 -27.84
N LEU A 608 -9.34 -11.19 -28.18
CA LEU A 608 -8.78 -10.07 -27.42
C LEU A 608 -9.79 -8.92 -27.32
N MET A 609 -10.34 -8.48 -28.46
CA MET A 609 -11.26 -7.33 -28.49
C MET A 609 -12.58 -7.64 -27.76
N ALA A 610 -13.07 -8.88 -27.85
CA ALA A 610 -14.24 -9.33 -27.08
C ALA A 610 -13.97 -9.33 -25.56
N GLY A 611 -12.78 -9.78 -25.14
CA GLY A 611 -12.34 -9.74 -23.75
C GLY A 611 -12.24 -8.31 -23.21
N VAL A 612 -11.62 -7.41 -23.98
CA VAL A 612 -11.55 -5.98 -23.66
C VAL A 612 -12.96 -5.38 -23.52
N GLU A 613 -13.87 -5.70 -24.43
CA GLU A 613 -15.26 -5.23 -24.35
C GLU A 613 -15.96 -5.67 -23.08
N LYS A 614 -15.83 -6.94 -22.71
CA LYS A 614 -16.39 -7.48 -21.46
C LYS A 614 -15.87 -6.70 -20.24
N SER A 615 -14.57 -6.45 -20.16
CA SER A 615 -13.96 -5.71 -19.05
C SER A 615 -14.35 -4.22 -19.04
N LEU A 616 -14.40 -3.55 -20.20
CA LEU A 616 -14.86 -2.17 -20.29
C LEU A 616 -16.33 -2.02 -19.91
N ARG A 617 -17.19 -2.99 -20.28
CA ARG A 617 -18.60 -3.01 -19.85
C ARG A 617 -18.74 -3.24 -18.35
N LYS A 618 -17.94 -4.13 -17.75
CA LYS A 618 -17.88 -4.31 -16.29
C LYS A 618 -17.49 -3.02 -15.57
N TYR A 619 -16.50 -2.30 -16.11
CA TYR A 619 -15.97 -1.08 -15.48
C TYR A 619 -16.82 0.17 -15.71
N PHE A 620 -17.32 0.36 -16.95
CA PHE A 620 -18.04 1.56 -17.39
C PHE A 620 -19.53 1.33 -17.64
N GLY A 621 -20.12 0.18 -17.30
CA GLY A 621 -21.50 -0.17 -17.62
C GLY A 621 -22.58 0.77 -17.04
N LYS A 622 -22.23 1.63 -16.09
CA LYS A 622 -23.10 2.71 -15.59
C LYS A 622 -23.12 3.96 -16.50
N ARG A 623 -22.26 4.02 -17.54
CA ARG A 623 -22.19 5.07 -18.55
C ARG A 623 -23.08 4.72 -19.75
N SER A 624 -23.31 5.68 -20.64
CA SER A 624 -24.09 5.44 -21.86
C SER A 624 -23.38 4.47 -22.81
N GLU A 625 -24.16 3.74 -23.61
CA GLU A 625 -23.62 2.81 -24.62
C GLU A 625 -22.65 3.50 -25.58
N GLN A 626 -22.94 4.76 -25.96
CA GLN A 626 -22.04 5.55 -26.80
C GLN A 626 -20.64 5.70 -26.19
N VAL A 627 -20.55 5.98 -24.88
CA VAL A 627 -19.25 6.10 -24.20
C VAL A 627 -18.49 4.77 -24.22
N ILE A 628 -19.19 3.64 -24.09
CA ILE A 628 -18.55 2.31 -24.20
C ILE A 628 -17.99 2.09 -25.60
N GLN A 629 -18.76 2.42 -26.64
CA GLN A 629 -18.31 2.32 -28.04
C GLN A 629 -17.13 3.26 -28.36
N ASP A 630 -17.11 4.47 -27.81
CA ASP A 630 -15.98 5.40 -27.95
C ASP A 630 -14.70 4.80 -27.35
N ASN A 631 -14.79 4.19 -26.15
CA ASN A 631 -13.66 3.51 -25.51
C ASN A 631 -13.17 2.33 -26.37
N LEU A 632 -14.07 1.49 -26.87
CA LEU A 632 -13.71 0.37 -27.76
C LEU A 632 -13.01 0.83 -29.03
N THR A 633 -13.51 1.90 -29.63
CA THR A 633 -12.91 2.51 -30.82
C THR A 633 -11.51 3.03 -30.51
N CYS A 634 -11.32 3.68 -29.35
CA CYS A 634 -9.99 4.12 -28.91
C CYS A 634 -9.00 2.96 -28.76
N VAL A 635 -9.41 1.83 -28.16
CA VAL A 635 -8.55 0.64 -28.05
C VAL A 635 -8.19 0.07 -29.42
N ARG A 636 -9.18 -0.09 -30.32
CA ARG A 636 -8.95 -0.63 -31.67
C ARG A 636 -7.99 0.24 -32.46
N ARG A 637 -8.17 1.57 -32.43
CA ARG A 637 -7.28 2.52 -33.10
C ARG A 637 -5.88 2.51 -32.50
N GLY A 638 -5.76 2.49 -31.18
CA GLY A 638 -4.46 2.34 -30.49
C GLY A 638 -3.71 1.08 -30.87
N PHE A 639 -4.42 -0.04 -31.01
CA PHE A 639 -3.85 -1.33 -31.40
C PHE A 639 -3.41 -1.38 -32.87
N ALA A 640 -4.20 -0.78 -33.77
CA ALA A 640 -3.99 -0.88 -35.22
C ALA A 640 -3.10 0.23 -35.80
N GLU A 641 -3.14 1.44 -35.25
CA GLU A 641 -2.49 2.62 -35.83
C GLU A 641 -1.10 2.91 -35.22
N VAL A 642 -0.70 2.22 -34.15
CA VAL A 642 0.63 2.44 -33.54
C VAL A 642 1.75 2.10 -34.52
N GLN A 643 2.73 3.01 -34.62
CA GLN A 643 3.88 2.88 -35.52
C GLN A 643 5.16 2.67 -34.71
N GLU A 644 6.15 2.02 -35.32
CA GLU A 644 7.48 1.81 -34.77
C GLU A 644 8.51 2.55 -35.63
N ILE A 645 9.41 3.32 -35.00
CA ILE A 645 10.52 3.95 -35.72
C ILE A 645 11.45 2.85 -36.25
N PRO A 646 11.71 2.78 -37.57
CA PRO A 646 12.60 1.77 -38.14
C PRO A 646 14.00 1.80 -37.52
N ALA A 647 14.57 0.63 -37.24
CA ALA A 647 15.93 0.51 -36.70
C ALA A 647 16.98 1.23 -37.56
N SER A 648 16.79 1.27 -38.89
CA SER A 648 17.67 1.99 -39.80
C SER A 648 17.78 3.48 -39.50
N ILE A 649 16.70 4.13 -39.04
CA ILE A 649 16.70 5.55 -38.65
C ILE A 649 17.50 5.73 -37.34
N ILE A 650 17.27 4.84 -36.37
CA ILE A 650 17.93 4.88 -35.05
C ILE A 650 19.44 4.65 -35.18
N GLU A 651 19.85 3.75 -36.08
CA GLU A 651 21.25 3.35 -36.31
C GLU A 651 22.02 4.36 -37.17
N GLN A 652 21.36 5.03 -38.13
CA GLN A 652 21.99 6.04 -39.00
C GLN A 652 22.28 7.38 -38.31
N ASP A 653 21.70 7.61 -37.12
CA ASP A 653 21.90 8.86 -36.38
C ASP A 653 23.34 8.96 -35.83
N GLN A 654 24.17 9.76 -36.50
CA GLN A 654 25.56 10.04 -36.10
C GLN A 654 25.66 11.14 -35.03
N THR A 655 24.67 11.26 -34.15
CA THR A 655 24.73 12.21 -33.02
C THR A 655 26.04 12.05 -32.26
N ALA A 656 26.92 13.05 -32.39
CA ALA A 656 28.22 13.07 -31.73
C ALA A 656 28.05 12.96 -30.20
N ALA A 657 29.04 12.37 -29.55
CA ALA A 657 29.09 12.27 -28.09
C ALA A 657 29.07 13.68 -27.47
N VAL A 658 27.89 14.13 -27.07
CA VAL A 658 27.78 15.30 -26.21
C VAL A 658 28.33 14.85 -24.86
N GLN A 659 29.49 15.39 -24.45
CA GLN A 659 29.92 15.29 -23.05
C GLN A 659 28.70 15.65 -22.21
N PRO A 660 28.35 14.87 -21.17
CA PRO A 660 27.24 15.24 -20.31
C PRO A 660 27.54 16.63 -19.78
N LYS A 661 26.96 17.67 -20.39
CA LYS A 661 26.86 18.98 -19.76
C LYS A 661 26.15 18.65 -18.48
N GLN A 662 26.89 18.77 -17.38
CA GLN A 662 26.48 18.53 -16.02
C GLN A 662 25.00 18.89 -15.92
N PHE A 663 24.14 17.86 -16.02
CA PHE A 663 22.71 18.05 -16.24
C PHE A 663 22.28 19.01 -15.15
N VAL A 664 21.73 20.16 -15.56
CA VAL A 664 21.55 21.36 -14.73
C VAL A 664 21.25 20.93 -13.30
N LYS A 665 22.29 21.00 -12.45
CA LYS A 665 22.09 21.32 -11.07
C LYS A 665 21.32 22.62 -11.12
N ASP A 666 20.08 22.54 -10.68
CA ASP A 666 19.28 23.68 -10.25
C ASP A 666 18.37 24.32 -11.28
N ILE A 667 17.12 23.86 -11.27
CA ILE A 667 15.96 24.72 -11.55
C ILE A 667 15.12 24.79 -10.27
N MET A 668 15.45 25.80 -9.45
CA MET A 668 14.50 26.51 -8.59
C MET A 668 14.16 27.79 -9.34
N GLN A 669 12.99 27.88 -9.95
CA GLN A 669 12.40 29.17 -10.26
C GLN A 669 11.13 29.29 -9.42
N ALA A 670 11.08 30.37 -8.63
CA ALA A 670 10.05 30.76 -7.67
C ALA A 670 10.12 30.08 -6.28
N GLY A 671 10.76 30.78 -5.33
CA GLY A 671 10.30 30.99 -3.94
C GLY A 671 9.94 29.82 -3.01
N VAL A 672 10.02 28.56 -3.48
CA VAL A 672 9.63 27.36 -2.74
C VAL A 672 10.89 26.56 -2.46
N ILE A 673 11.29 26.46 -1.18
CA ILE A 673 12.40 25.61 -0.75
C ILE A 673 11.92 24.15 -0.79
N ALA A 674 11.98 23.52 -1.96
CA ALA A 674 11.77 22.08 -2.08
C ALA A 674 13.10 21.35 -1.75
N CYS A 675 13.11 20.53 -0.69
CA CYS A 675 14.22 19.63 -0.40
C CYS A 675 14.24 18.50 -1.44
N ARG A 676 15.33 18.37 -2.21
CA ARG A 676 15.50 17.24 -3.14
C ARG A 676 15.88 15.98 -2.36
N PRO A 677 15.57 14.78 -2.89
CA PRO A 677 15.99 13.51 -2.27
C PRO A 677 17.50 13.37 -2.07
N THR A 678 18.30 14.05 -2.89
CA THR A 678 19.77 14.06 -2.82
C THR A 678 20.34 15.24 -2.02
N THR A 679 19.48 16.13 -1.52
CA THR A 679 19.92 17.24 -0.67
C THR A 679 20.34 16.66 0.68
N PRO A 680 21.60 16.88 1.13
CA PRO A 680 22.01 16.44 2.45
C PRO A 680 21.14 17.10 3.52
N LEU A 681 20.63 16.31 4.47
CA LEU A 681 19.82 16.78 5.60
C LEU A 681 20.52 17.89 6.41
N SER A 682 21.86 17.89 6.49
CA SER A 682 22.62 18.97 7.15
C SER A 682 22.37 20.34 6.51
N ARG A 683 22.11 20.40 5.20
CA ARG A 683 21.72 21.65 4.53
C ARG A 683 20.29 22.04 4.85
N VAL A 684 19.39 21.06 5.00
CA VAL A 684 17.99 21.29 5.40
C VAL A 684 17.94 21.83 6.83
N ALA A 685 18.61 21.16 7.77
CA ALA A 685 18.73 21.58 9.16
C ALA A 685 19.39 22.97 9.28
N LYS A 686 20.46 23.21 8.53
CA LYS A 686 21.13 24.53 8.51
C LYS A 686 20.22 25.63 7.95
N ALA A 687 19.43 25.36 6.91
CA ALA A 687 18.46 26.33 6.40
C ALA A 687 17.36 26.66 7.42
N MET A 688 16.91 25.67 8.20
CA MET A 688 15.96 25.90 9.31
C MET A 688 16.59 26.71 10.45
N ASP A 689 17.89 26.54 10.70
CA ASP A 689 18.62 27.28 11.73
C ASP A 689 18.95 28.72 11.28
N GLU A 690 19.34 28.91 10.02
CA GLU A 690 19.59 30.22 9.41
C GLU A 690 18.32 31.09 9.35
N GLN A 691 17.12 30.51 9.28
CA GLN A 691 15.84 31.25 9.40
C GLN A 691 15.55 31.78 10.80
N LYS A 692 16.24 31.32 11.86
CA LYS A 692 16.11 31.89 13.21
C LYS A 692 16.87 33.20 13.41
N LEU A 693 17.68 33.61 12.43
CA LEU A 693 18.52 34.81 12.46
C LEU A 693 18.04 35.94 11.53
N ALA A 694 16.87 35.79 10.90
CA ALA A 694 16.27 36.80 10.01
C ALA A 694 15.11 37.55 10.68
#